data_AF-A0A830H7H2-F1
#
_entry.id   AF-A0A830H7H2-F1
#
_cell.length_a   1.000
_cell.length_b   1.000
_cell.length_c   1.000
_cell.angle_alpha   90.00
_cell.angle_beta   90.00
_cell.angle_gamma   90.00
#
_symmetry.space_group_name_H-M   'P 1'
#
loop_
_entity.id
_entity.type
_entity.pdbx_description
1 polymer ?
#
loop_
_entity_poly.entity_id
_entity_poly.type
_entity_poly.pdbx_seq_one_letter_code
_entity_poly.pdbx_strand_id
1 'polypeptide(L)'
;MRQVCCHSANRISKTTRMPLHMGSAFSGSQAHGSSHGSSAAAHAASSSSPSSPSSADIMAQGGNLAALALKFDNTWVRYLNADPEHKRNAPNKKSRQVRSGHYVPVRPTPLPEVCYVAHSSAMANALGVGDEEAQSEDFIKFFGGHFDVVENADGAASWATPYALSIMGSPQSQNCPFGTGNGYGDGRAISVGEVFVPSAWDGAHFEQSIGELEDPAFAKAPARDKNNATGRRWELQLKGGGTTPFCRGGDGRAVLRSSVREFLASEAMHALRVPTTRALVLVVSGEETSQRPWYSGQSPEAPEGLSEDDPRLARFPPEMRRAIIMQYTSENRNPDMMVTENCAITTRVSPSFCRVGHVDLFARRLRREPDSAERKDELQKMVAHAIYREYPELLGDSANVPPDVAKLPELAPRMLRLAATRIADVVAGWLRVGFCQGNFNADNCLIGGRTMDYGPFGFMDEYDPLFAKWTGSGEHFAFINQPQAGLMNFKTLAESVVPSYLAKGADEEEEIKAHVMFARDTIQEAVVDTWRRKLGFAEGRGGDSAGGLFKKLASLMQASRADYTMLWRELGGVAATASRDGVASAAADTSLVARACYAPLCDKRKEEWTTFLTEWLTALGTDLDTAGERMARENPKYVPREWMLVEAYTTAQKGNMSIFNDLFDLFLDPYGEGSDRLASEYYRLAPTDALSRGGTAFMT
;
A
#
# COMPACT_ATOMS: atom_id res chain seq x y z
N MET A 1 11.10 16.83 26.40
CA MET A 1 10.65 18.21 26.09
C MET A 1 11.85 19.15 25.94
N ARG A 2 12.23 19.50 24.71
CA ARG A 2 12.88 20.78 24.32
C ARG A 2 12.97 20.85 22.79
N GLN A 3 12.44 21.94 22.22
CA GLN A 3 12.63 22.42 20.85
C GLN A 3 14.11 22.75 20.58
N VAL A 4 14.55 22.64 19.32
CA VAL A 4 15.58 23.54 18.77
C VAL A 4 15.10 24.06 17.41
N CYS A 5 14.75 25.34 17.42
CA CYS A 5 14.43 26.19 16.28
C CYS A 5 15.70 26.68 15.57
N CYS A 6 15.52 27.00 14.29
CA CYS A 6 16.27 27.96 13.50
C CYS A 6 16.66 29.25 14.27
N HIS A 7 17.77 29.85 13.88
CA HIS A 7 18.18 31.24 14.11
C HIS A 7 18.92 31.73 12.85
N SER A 8 19.02 33.01 12.46
CA SER A 8 18.21 34.25 12.54
C SER A 8 19.19 35.39 12.23
N ALA A 9 18.75 36.44 11.50
CA ALA A 9 19.27 37.82 11.57
C ALA A 9 18.34 38.75 10.77
N ASN A 10 17.50 39.59 11.41
CA ASN A 10 17.71 40.97 11.91
C ASN A 10 17.78 42.04 10.79
N ARG A 11 17.11 43.21 10.79
CA ARG A 11 16.46 44.06 11.83
C ARG A 11 15.56 45.16 11.17
N ILE A 12 14.44 45.50 11.85
CA ILE A 12 13.87 46.83 12.24
C ILE A 12 13.45 47.88 11.18
N SER A 13 12.14 48.26 11.17
CA SER A 13 11.63 49.63 11.49
C SER A 13 10.16 49.92 11.10
N LYS A 14 9.25 49.84 12.10
CA LYS A 14 8.22 50.82 12.53
C LYS A 14 7.35 51.65 11.52
N THR A 15 6.03 51.48 11.70
CA THR A 15 4.88 52.46 11.65
C THR A 15 4.62 53.25 10.35
N THR A 16 3.40 53.27 9.78
CA THR A 16 2.27 54.15 10.17
C THR A 16 0.95 53.77 9.42
N ARG A 17 -0.21 54.03 10.04
CA ARG A 17 -1.59 53.81 9.52
C ARG A 17 -2.09 54.93 8.58
N MET A 18 -2.79 54.54 7.49
CA MET A 18 -4.01 55.08 6.80
C MET A 18 -4.12 56.59 6.42
N PRO A 19 -5.00 57.06 5.48
CA PRO A 19 -6.24 56.46 4.93
C PRO A 19 -6.54 56.64 3.40
N LEU A 20 -7.74 56.18 3.03
CA LEU A 20 -8.55 56.26 1.79
C LEU A 20 -8.49 57.54 0.94
N HIS A 21 -8.69 57.39 -0.38
CA HIS A 21 -9.56 58.27 -1.17
C HIS A 21 -10.12 57.61 -2.46
N MET A 22 -11.41 57.86 -2.71
CA MET A 22 -12.17 57.56 -3.93
C MET A 22 -11.78 58.45 -5.12
N GLY A 23 -12.08 57.99 -6.34
CA GLY A 23 -12.20 58.83 -7.54
C GLY A 23 -12.65 58.06 -8.79
N SER A 24 -13.93 58.24 -9.17
CA SER A 24 -14.58 57.93 -10.45
C SER A 24 -13.98 58.78 -11.62
N ALA A 25 -14.18 58.61 -12.93
CA ALA A 25 -15.34 58.24 -13.76
C ALA A 25 -14.93 58.28 -15.28
N PHE A 26 -15.92 57.96 -16.15
CA PHE A 26 -16.10 58.29 -17.59
C PHE A 26 -15.43 57.37 -18.65
N SER A 27 -16.22 56.51 -19.34
CA SER A 27 -16.94 56.70 -20.63
C SER A 27 -16.04 56.45 -21.84
N GLY A 28 -16.37 55.77 -22.93
CA GLY A 28 -17.62 55.32 -23.54
C GLY A 28 -17.38 55.32 -25.05
N SER A 29 -17.82 54.32 -25.82
CA SER A 29 -18.22 54.49 -27.22
C SER A 29 -18.84 53.20 -27.78
N GLN A 30 -19.99 53.38 -28.40
CA GLN A 30 -20.63 52.45 -29.32
C GLN A 30 -20.00 52.61 -30.72
N ALA A 31 -20.04 51.56 -31.53
CA ALA A 31 -20.09 51.71 -32.98
C ALA A 31 -20.92 50.59 -33.64
N HIS A 32 -21.66 51.03 -34.65
CA HIS A 32 -22.64 50.33 -35.47
C HIS A 32 -22.03 49.28 -36.42
N GLY A 33 -22.92 48.43 -36.94
CA GLY A 33 -22.61 47.30 -37.80
C GLY A 33 -22.40 47.63 -39.27
N SER A 34 -22.22 46.58 -40.06
CA SER A 34 -22.51 46.58 -41.49
C SER A 34 -22.81 45.15 -41.94
N SER A 35 -23.90 45.05 -42.68
CA SER A 35 -24.43 43.88 -43.37
C SER A 35 -23.92 43.89 -44.81
N HIS A 36 -23.46 42.76 -45.32
CA HIS A 36 -23.44 42.48 -46.76
C HIS A 36 -23.89 41.04 -46.99
N GLY A 37 -25.00 40.89 -47.70
CA GLY A 37 -25.47 39.64 -48.25
C GLY A 37 -25.06 39.53 -49.72
N SER A 38 -24.76 38.31 -50.15
CA SER A 38 -24.91 37.88 -51.54
C SER A 38 -25.33 36.41 -51.55
N SER A 39 -26.49 36.13 -52.12
CA SER A 39 -27.00 34.79 -52.41
C SER A 39 -26.36 34.23 -53.70
N ALA A 40 -26.05 32.93 -53.75
CA ALA A 40 -26.62 32.02 -54.75
C ALA A 40 -26.02 30.60 -54.67
N ALA A 41 -26.96 29.65 -54.75
CA ALA A 41 -26.89 28.34 -55.41
C ALA A 41 -26.08 27.18 -54.78
N ALA A 42 -26.83 26.10 -54.56
CA ALA A 42 -26.46 24.82 -54.01
C ALA A 42 -25.54 23.98 -54.92
N HIS A 43 -24.57 23.31 -54.31
CA HIS A 43 -24.10 22.00 -54.75
C HIS A 43 -24.00 21.08 -53.53
N ALA A 44 -24.83 20.04 -53.54
CA ALA A 44 -24.76 18.94 -52.60
C ALA A 44 -23.50 18.13 -52.91
N ALA A 45 -22.51 18.19 -52.01
CA ALA A 45 -21.40 17.26 -51.96
C ALA A 45 -21.40 16.65 -50.55
N SER A 46 -21.63 15.34 -50.50
CA SER A 46 -21.54 14.52 -49.29
C SER A 46 -20.11 14.57 -48.74
N SER A 47 -19.87 15.38 -47.72
CA SER A 47 -18.64 15.31 -46.93
C SER A 47 -18.79 14.14 -45.95
N SER A 48 -18.23 12.99 -46.31
CA SER A 48 -17.88 11.95 -45.35
C SER A 48 -16.92 12.56 -44.32
N SER A 49 -17.35 12.64 -43.07
CA SER A 49 -16.46 12.85 -41.93
C SER A 49 -15.30 11.85 -42.01
N PRO A 50 -14.04 12.22 -41.73
CA PRO A 50 -12.98 11.23 -41.65
C PRO A 50 -13.36 10.25 -40.53
N SER A 51 -13.51 8.97 -40.89
CA SER A 51 -13.68 7.90 -39.92
C SER A 51 -12.46 7.87 -39.00
N SER A 52 -12.69 7.78 -37.69
CA SER A 52 -11.64 7.50 -36.72
C SER A 52 -10.83 6.28 -37.19
N PRO A 53 -9.48 6.31 -37.11
CA PRO A 53 -8.64 5.21 -37.57
C PRO A 53 -9.01 3.92 -36.83
N SER A 54 -8.98 2.78 -37.55
CA SER A 54 -9.30 1.49 -36.94
C SER A 54 -8.20 1.06 -35.95
N SER A 55 -8.52 0.18 -35.00
CA SER A 55 -7.51 -0.39 -34.10
C SER A 55 -6.34 -1.06 -34.83
N ALA A 56 -6.58 -1.57 -36.05
CA ALA A 56 -5.54 -2.12 -36.90
C ALA A 56 -4.64 -1.03 -37.53
N ASP A 57 -5.20 0.12 -37.88
CA ASP A 57 -4.42 1.25 -38.43
C ASP A 57 -3.54 1.92 -37.36
N ILE A 58 -4.02 1.99 -36.11
CA ILE A 58 -3.25 2.52 -34.96
C ILE A 58 -2.10 1.57 -34.59
N MET A 59 -2.33 0.25 -34.64
CA MET A 59 -1.27 -0.74 -34.41
C MET A 59 -0.26 -0.82 -35.57
N ALA A 60 -0.68 -0.48 -36.80
CA ALA A 60 0.19 -0.48 -37.97
C ALA A 60 0.97 0.83 -38.18
N GLN A 61 0.60 1.92 -37.51
CA GLN A 61 1.22 3.25 -37.61
C GLN A 61 1.77 3.81 -36.27
N GLY A 62 1.49 3.20 -35.12
CA GLY A 62 1.78 3.76 -33.79
C GLY A 62 3.10 3.29 -33.17
N GLY A 63 3.77 4.19 -32.44
CA GLY A 63 4.95 3.88 -31.62
C GLY A 63 4.69 2.83 -30.53
N ASN A 64 5.74 2.44 -29.79
CA ASN A 64 5.76 1.28 -28.88
C ASN A 64 4.96 1.47 -27.57
N LEU A 65 3.95 2.34 -27.56
CA LEU A 65 2.98 2.59 -26.48
C LEU A 65 1.52 2.49 -26.96
N ALA A 66 1.29 2.24 -28.25
CA ALA A 66 -0.03 2.27 -28.86
C ALA A 66 -1.02 1.29 -28.19
N ALA A 67 -0.55 0.10 -27.78
CA ALA A 67 -1.38 -0.91 -27.15
C ALA A 67 -1.89 -0.47 -25.76
N LEU A 68 -1.07 0.24 -24.99
CA LEU A 68 -1.48 0.82 -23.71
C LEU A 68 -2.40 2.03 -23.92
N ALA A 69 -2.07 2.89 -24.90
CA ALA A 69 -2.82 4.11 -25.18
C ALA A 69 -4.29 3.84 -25.56
N LEU A 70 -4.54 2.76 -26.32
CA LEU A 70 -5.89 2.33 -26.71
C LEU A 70 -6.76 1.86 -25.53
N LYS A 71 -6.16 1.57 -24.37
CA LYS A 71 -6.86 1.02 -23.19
C LYS A 71 -7.25 2.09 -22.17
N PHE A 72 -6.84 3.35 -22.34
CA PHE A 72 -7.13 4.39 -21.36
C PHE A 72 -8.64 4.60 -21.15
N ASP A 73 -9.05 4.51 -19.89
CA ASP A 73 -10.41 4.69 -19.39
C ASP A 73 -10.38 5.51 -18.10
N ASN A 74 -10.05 6.82 -18.21
CA ASN A 74 -9.87 7.74 -17.07
C ASN A 74 -11.18 8.12 -16.37
N THR A 75 -11.86 7.13 -15.80
CA THR A 75 -13.08 7.27 -15.01
C THR A 75 -12.95 8.25 -13.84
N TRP A 76 -11.79 8.38 -13.20
CA TRP A 76 -11.58 9.39 -12.15
C TRP A 76 -11.78 10.81 -12.69
N VAL A 77 -11.16 11.13 -13.81
CA VAL A 77 -11.26 12.45 -14.46
C VAL A 77 -12.65 12.66 -15.07
N ARG A 78 -13.26 11.60 -15.62
CA ARG A 78 -14.55 11.64 -16.30
C ARG A 78 -15.73 11.89 -15.36
N TYR A 79 -15.72 11.27 -14.17
CA TYR A 79 -16.90 11.25 -13.28
C TYR A 79 -16.74 12.08 -12.00
N LEU A 80 -15.51 12.51 -11.66
CA LEU A 80 -15.27 13.35 -10.49
C LEU A 80 -14.91 14.79 -10.88
N ASN A 81 -15.07 15.69 -9.92
CA ASN A 81 -14.79 17.11 -10.14
C ASN A 81 -13.30 17.43 -9.91
N ALA A 82 -12.68 18.12 -10.85
CA ALA A 82 -11.36 18.74 -10.63
C ALA A 82 -11.47 19.87 -9.59
N ASP A 83 -10.35 20.18 -8.92
CA ASP A 83 -10.21 21.36 -8.08
C ASP A 83 -10.60 22.63 -8.86
N PRO A 84 -11.58 23.43 -8.42
CA PRO A 84 -12.02 24.63 -9.13
C PRO A 84 -10.90 25.64 -9.40
N GLU A 85 -9.84 25.66 -8.59
CA GLU A 85 -8.72 26.60 -8.74
C GLU A 85 -7.57 26.07 -9.62
N HIS A 86 -7.69 24.87 -10.21
CA HIS A 86 -6.56 24.23 -10.92
C HIS A 86 -6.03 25.04 -12.11
N LYS A 87 -6.90 25.75 -12.86
CA LYS A 87 -6.49 26.57 -14.01
C LYS A 87 -5.69 27.79 -13.58
N ARG A 88 -6.13 28.46 -12.52
CA ARG A 88 -5.46 29.65 -11.96
C ARG A 88 -4.07 29.32 -11.42
N ASN A 89 -3.89 28.11 -10.92
CA ASN A 89 -2.65 27.65 -10.29
C ASN A 89 -1.82 26.72 -11.17
N ALA A 90 -2.16 26.57 -12.46
CA ALA A 90 -1.38 25.79 -13.40
C ALA A 90 0.10 26.24 -13.39
N PRO A 91 1.08 25.33 -13.43
CA PRO A 91 0.97 23.88 -13.67
C PRO A 91 0.68 23.02 -12.43
N ASN A 92 0.18 23.60 -11.32
CA ASN A 92 -0.13 22.92 -10.06
C ASN A 92 1.08 22.25 -9.38
N LYS A 93 2.28 22.82 -9.55
CA LYS A 93 3.55 22.31 -9.02
C LYS A 93 3.97 22.92 -7.67
N LYS A 94 3.21 23.89 -7.15
CA LYS A 94 3.49 24.59 -5.89
C LYS A 94 2.51 24.13 -4.81
N SER A 95 3.04 23.91 -3.59
CA SER A 95 2.22 23.51 -2.45
C SER A 95 1.15 24.55 -2.14
N ARG A 96 -0.12 24.11 -2.05
CA ARG A 96 -1.25 24.97 -1.68
C ARG A 96 -2.41 24.15 -1.12
N GLN A 97 -3.30 24.82 -0.41
CA GLN A 97 -4.55 24.22 0.07
C GLN A 97 -5.48 23.94 -1.12
N VAL A 98 -6.16 22.79 -1.10
CA VAL A 98 -7.19 22.39 -2.08
C VAL A 98 -8.51 22.29 -1.33
N ARG A 99 -9.43 23.24 -1.55
CA ARG A 99 -10.64 23.40 -0.72
C ARG A 99 -11.85 22.60 -1.22
N SER A 100 -11.84 22.23 -2.49
CA SER A 100 -12.90 21.49 -3.18
C SER A 100 -12.28 20.72 -4.35
N GLY A 101 -13.02 19.77 -4.91
CA GLY A 101 -12.56 18.88 -5.97
C GLY A 101 -11.92 17.60 -5.43
N HIS A 102 -12.03 16.55 -6.23
CA HIS A 102 -11.55 15.20 -5.98
C HIS A 102 -10.14 14.96 -6.49
N TYR A 103 -9.67 15.80 -7.40
CA TYR A 103 -8.32 15.74 -7.93
C TYR A 103 -7.84 17.10 -8.42
N VAL A 104 -6.53 17.23 -8.56
CA VAL A 104 -5.90 18.37 -9.23
C VAL A 104 -5.19 17.86 -10.48
N PRO A 105 -5.54 18.34 -11.68
CA PRO A 105 -4.76 18.10 -12.89
C PRO A 105 -3.31 18.54 -12.69
N VAL A 106 -2.37 17.60 -12.82
CA VAL A 106 -0.94 17.85 -12.70
C VAL A 106 -0.19 16.86 -13.58
N ARG A 107 0.69 17.36 -14.45
CA ARG A 107 1.58 16.51 -15.25
C ARG A 107 2.77 16.04 -14.42
N PRO A 108 3.32 14.84 -14.64
CA PRO A 108 4.60 14.46 -14.06
C PRO A 108 5.71 15.45 -14.41
N THR A 109 6.73 15.53 -13.55
CA THR A 109 8.02 16.14 -13.87
C THR A 109 8.92 15.02 -14.39
N PRO A 110 9.31 15.02 -15.68
CA PRO A 110 10.15 13.96 -16.22
C PRO A 110 11.46 13.80 -15.46
N LEU A 111 11.99 12.58 -15.38
CA LEU A 111 13.38 12.34 -14.99
C LEU A 111 14.30 12.62 -16.20
N PRO A 112 15.45 13.30 -16.01
CA PRO A 112 16.47 13.40 -17.06
C PRO A 112 17.21 12.07 -17.21
N GLU A 113 17.66 11.76 -18.43
CA GLU A 113 18.42 10.53 -18.76
C GLU A 113 17.82 9.27 -18.11
N VAL A 114 16.58 8.93 -18.51
CA VAL A 114 15.83 7.83 -17.89
C VAL A 114 16.43 6.49 -18.29
N CYS A 115 16.88 5.73 -17.30
CA CYS A 115 17.40 4.38 -17.46
C CYS A 115 16.40 3.35 -16.93
N TYR A 116 16.20 2.28 -17.69
CA TYR A 116 15.46 1.11 -17.25
C TYR A 116 16.22 0.36 -16.14
N VAL A 117 15.47 -0.15 -15.16
CA VAL A 117 16.00 -0.99 -14.08
C VAL A 117 15.36 -2.38 -14.11
N ALA A 118 14.03 -2.44 -14.03
CA ALA A 118 13.27 -3.68 -14.02
C ALA A 118 11.79 -3.43 -14.35
N HIS A 119 11.07 -4.46 -14.80
CA HIS A 119 9.61 -4.50 -14.85
C HIS A 119 9.09 -5.86 -14.36
N SER A 120 7.83 -5.90 -13.94
CA SER A 120 7.14 -7.14 -13.59
C SER A 120 6.44 -7.68 -14.83
N SER A 121 6.96 -8.75 -15.43
CA SER A 121 6.35 -9.40 -16.60
C SER A 121 4.91 -9.83 -16.30
N ALA A 122 4.63 -10.33 -15.09
CA ALA A 122 3.29 -10.70 -14.67
C ALA A 122 2.32 -9.49 -14.68
N MET A 123 2.77 -8.33 -14.18
CA MET A 123 1.94 -7.13 -14.17
C MET A 123 1.83 -6.50 -15.57
N ALA A 124 2.89 -6.49 -16.37
CA ALA A 124 2.85 -6.02 -17.75
C ALA A 124 1.86 -6.86 -18.58
N ASN A 125 1.93 -8.18 -18.49
CA ASN A 125 1.01 -9.11 -19.15
C ASN A 125 -0.44 -8.92 -18.69
N ALA A 126 -0.68 -8.66 -17.40
CA ALA A 126 -2.02 -8.35 -16.89
C ALA A 126 -2.59 -7.00 -17.40
N LEU A 127 -1.73 -6.12 -17.94
CA LEU A 127 -2.13 -4.93 -18.69
C LEU A 127 -2.19 -5.18 -20.20
N GLY A 128 -1.88 -6.39 -20.66
CA GLY A 128 -1.75 -6.77 -22.07
C GLY A 128 -0.58 -6.06 -22.76
N VAL A 129 0.54 -5.92 -22.06
CA VAL A 129 1.81 -5.36 -22.54
C VAL A 129 2.86 -6.46 -22.46
N GLY A 130 3.53 -6.77 -23.57
CA GLY A 130 4.61 -7.77 -23.59
C GLY A 130 5.96 -7.24 -23.09
N ASP A 131 6.88 -8.13 -22.73
CA ASP A 131 8.19 -7.74 -22.17
C ASP A 131 9.03 -6.86 -23.11
N GLU A 132 8.95 -7.07 -24.43
CA GLU A 132 9.62 -6.23 -25.43
C GLU A 132 9.07 -4.79 -25.43
N GLU A 133 7.74 -4.63 -25.33
CA GLU A 133 7.08 -3.33 -25.27
C GLU A 133 7.40 -2.62 -23.94
N ALA A 134 7.42 -3.36 -22.82
CA ALA A 134 7.77 -2.85 -21.50
C ALA A 134 9.23 -2.36 -21.40
N GLN A 135 10.10 -2.79 -22.32
CA GLN A 135 11.49 -2.35 -22.44
C GLN A 135 11.72 -1.34 -23.59
N SER A 136 10.66 -0.96 -24.30
CA SER A 136 10.78 0.03 -25.36
C SER A 136 11.10 1.43 -24.82
N GLU A 137 11.78 2.23 -25.62
CA GLU A 137 12.18 3.59 -25.26
C GLU A 137 10.98 4.47 -24.87
N ASP A 138 9.88 4.38 -25.63
CA ASP A 138 8.66 5.15 -25.37
C ASP A 138 8.03 4.76 -24.02
N PHE A 139 7.92 3.46 -23.73
CA PHE A 139 7.38 2.95 -22.46
C PHE A 139 8.22 3.44 -21.27
N ILE A 140 9.54 3.29 -21.36
CA ILE A 140 10.49 3.75 -20.32
C ILE A 140 10.36 5.26 -20.11
N LYS A 141 10.28 6.05 -21.18
CA LYS A 141 10.13 7.51 -21.10
C LYS A 141 8.79 7.91 -20.47
N PHE A 142 7.67 7.29 -20.88
CA PHE A 142 6.36 7.59 -20.33
C PHE A 142 6.30 7.36 -18.82
N PHE A 143 6.78 6.21 -18.35
CA PHE A 143 6.85 5.91 -16.91
C PHE A 143 8.00 6.64 -16.19
N GLY A 144 8.97 7.18 -16.93
CA GLY A 144 9.93 8.20 -16.47
C GLY A 144 9.34 9.61 -16.34
N GLY A 145 8.06 9.79 -16.68
CA GLY A 145 7.33 11.05 -16.57
C GLY A 145 7.31 11.92 -17.82
N HIS A 146 7.90 11.47 -18.93
CA HIS A 146 7.83 12.14 -20.24
C HIS A 146 6.45 11.89 -20.86
N PHE A 147 5.49 12.75 -20.53
CA PHE A 147 4.08 12.61 -20.94
C PHE A 147 3.81 12.97 -22.40
N ASP A 148 4.80 13.54 -23.07
CA ASP A 148 4.78 14.00 -24.46
C ASP A 148 5.05 12.89 -25.49
N VAL A 149 5.58 11.74 -25.05
CA VAL A 149 5.86 10.59 -25.94
C VAL A 149 4.60 9.83 -26.40
N VAL A 150 3.44 10.11 -25.79
CA VAL A 150 2.16 9.55 -26.25
C VAL A 150 1.58 10.50 -27.30
N GLU A 151 1.78 10.17 -28.59
CA GLU A 151 1.16 10.90 -29.69
C GLU A 151 -0.38 10.89 -29.54
N ASN A 152 -1.03 12.05 -29.75
CA ASN A 152 -2.47 12.25 -29.57
C ASN A 152 -2.97 11.97 -28.14
N ALA A 153 -2.55 12.82 -27.20
CA ALA A 153 -2.89 12.85 -25.76
C ALA A 153 -4.39 12.98 -25.40
N ASP A 154 -5.31 12.66 -26.32
CA ASP A 154 -6.76 12.70 -26.06
C ASP A 154 -7.19 11.57 -25.08
N GLY A 155 -6.35 10.53 -24.89
CA GLY A 155 -6.62 9.40 -24.00
C GLY A 155 -5.89 9.41 -22.64
N ALA A 156 -4.68 9.96 -22.52
CA ALA A 156 -3.91 9.93 -21.27
C ALA A 156 -4.20 11.16 -20.39
N ALA A 157 -4.53 10.95 -19.12
CA ALA A 157 -4.73 12.02 -18.15
C ALA A 157 -3.88 11.81 -16.91
N SER A 158 -3.46 12.90 -16.28
CA SER A 158 -2.67 12.83 -15.06
C SER A 158 -3.17 13.75 -13.96
N TRP A 159 -3.17 13.24 -12.73
CA TRP A 159 -3.73 13.94 -11.59
C TRP A 159 -3.07 13.53 -10.27
N ALA A 160 -3.23 14.39 -9.27
CA ALA A 160 -2.95 14.09 -7.87
C ALA A 160 -4.22 14.30 -7.05
N THR A 161 -4.38 13.54 -5.98
CA THR A 161 -5.60 13.55 -5.17
C THR A 161 -5.34 14.10 -3.76
N PRO A 162 -6.27 14.90 -3.22
CA PRO A 162 -6.25 15.26 -1.81
C PRO A 162 -6.86 14.14 -0.96
N TYR A 163 -6.35 13.94 0.25
CA TYR A 163 -6.96 13.08 1.27
C TYR A 163 -6.75 13.70 2.65
N ALA A 164 -7.31 13.11 3.70
CA ALA A 164 -7.11 13.51 5.10
C ALA A 164 -6.26 12.49 5.84
N LEU A 165 -5.62 12.92 6.94
CA LEU A 165 -4.89 12.06 7.85
C LEU A 165 -5.73 11.78 9.11
N SER A 166 -5.84 10.49 9.44
CA SER A 166 -6.33 9.99 10.74
C SER A 166 -5.36 8.95 11.25
N ILE A 167 -5.05 9.01 12.55
CA ILE A 167 -4.21 8.03 13.24
C ILE A 167 -5.08 7.40 14.33
N MET A 168 -5.25 6.08 14.31
CA MET A 168 -6.08 5.35 15.28
C MET A 168 -7.47 5.95 15.46
N GLY A 169 -8.14 6.29 14.36
CA GLY A 169 -9.47 6.90 14.38
C GLY A 169 -9.51 8.39 14.73
N SER A 170 -8.37 8.99 15.06
CA SER A 170 -8.30 10.39 15.50
C SER A 170 -7.83 11.32 14.37
N PRO A 171 -8.62 12.35 14.00
CA PRO A 171 -8.25 13.32 12.99
C PRO A 171 -6.96 14.07 13.29
N GLN A 172 -6.04 14.13 12.32
CA GLN A 172 -4.81 14.91 12.44
C GLN A 172 -4.87 16.15 11.54
N SER A 173 -4.83 17.34 12.16
CA SER A 173 -4.74 18.62 11.45
C SER A 173 -3.36 19.27 11.57
N GLN A 174 -2.58 18.90 12.59
CA GLN A 174 -1.24 19.48 12.86
C GLN A 174 -0.23 19.14 11.76
N ASN A 175 -0.34 17.95 11.15
CA ASN A 175 0.53 17.50 10.07
C ASN A 175 0.15 18.09 8.70
N CYS A 176 -0.96 18.83 8.63
CA CYS A 176 -1.31 19.62 7.47
C CYS A 176 -0.41 20.86 7.46
N PRO A 177 0.34 21.14 6.39
CA PRO A 177 1.22 22.32 6.32
C PRO A 177 0.44 23.65 6.49
N PHE A 178 -0.88 23.61 6.30
CA PHE A 178 -1.77 24.76 6.43
C PHE A 178 -2.52 24.79 7.78
N GLY A 179 -2.38 23.77 8.65
CA GLY A 179 -3.08 23.69 9.94
C GLY A 179 -4.61 23.56 9.87
N THR A 180 -5.18 23.38 8.67
CA THR A 180 -6.64 23.43 8.43
C THR A 180 -7.30 22.07 8.20
N GLY A 181 -6.49 21.02 7.99
CA GLY A 181 -6.98 19.70 7.58
C GLY A 181 -7.53 19.61 6.15
N ASN A 182 -7.37 20.65 5.31
CA ASN A 182 -7.89 20.75 3.94
C ASN A 182 -6.79 20.67 2.85
N GLY A 183 -5.63 20.10 3.13
CA GLY A 183 -4.48 20.18 2.21
C GLY A 183 -3.48 19.07 2.46
N TYR A 184 -3.98 17.85 2.53
CA TYR A 184 -3.17 16.65 2.65
C TYR A 184 -3.35 15.81 1.39
N GLY A 185 -2.33 15.03 1.02
CA GLY A 185 -2.22 14.33 -0.26
C GLY A 185 -0.82 13.73 -0.40
N ASP A 186 -0.64 12.80 -1.33
CA ASP A 186 0.67 12.18 -1.56
C ASP A 186 1.51 13.17 -2.38
N GLY A 187 2.49 13.77 -1.71
CA GLY A 187 3.30 14.84 -2.30
C GLY A 187 4.09 14.40 -3.53
N ARG A 188 4.32 13.10 -3.72
CA ARG A 188 5.21 12.56 -4.77
C ARG A 188 4.52 11.57 -5.69
N ALA A 189 3.23 11.34 -5.51
CA ALA A 189 2.48 10.42 -6.36
C ALA A 189 1.59 11.17 -7.35
N ILE A 190 1.68 10.77 -8.60
CA ILE A 190 0.87 11.29 -9.69
C ILE A 190 0.32 10.10 -10.45
N SER A 191 -1.01 10.00 -10.51
CA SER A 191 -1.68 9.03 -11.37
C SER A 191 -1.53 9.49 -12.82
N VAL A 192 -1.23 8.55 -13.72
CA VAL A 192 -0.92 8.79 -15.13
C VAL A 192 -1.89 8.11 -16.08
N GLY A 193 -3.04 7.72 -15.54
CA GLY A 193 -4.17 7.21 -16.26
C GLY A 193 -4.77 5.98 -15.61
N GLU A 194 -5.97 5.66 -16.05
CA GLU A 194 -6.62 4.39 -15.76
C GLU A 194 -6.75 3.60 -17.06
N VAL A 195 -6.61 2.29 -17.01
CA VAL A 195 -6.75 1.42 -18.19
C VAL A 195 -7.80 0.34 -17.94
N PHE A 196 -8.58 0.01 -18.96
CA PHE A 196 -9.52 -1.11 -18.94
C PHE A 196 -8.96 -2.28 -19.75
N VAL A 197 -8.88 -3.45 -19.13
CA VAL A 197 -8.40 -4.69 -19.74
C VAL A 197 -9.59 -5.66 -19.82
N PRO A 198 -10.09 -6.01 -21.02
CA PRO A 198 -11.17 -6.99 -21.19
C PRO A 198 -10.75 -8.39 -20.72
N SER A 199 -11.69 -9.18 -20.18
CA SER A 199 -11.45 -10.54 -19.69
C SER A 199 -11.03 -11.53 -20.78
N ALA A 200 -11.42 -11.29 -22.03
CA ALA A 200 -10.94 -12.07 -23.17
C ALA A 200 -9.41 -11.96 -23.37
N TRP A 201 -8.79 -10.91 -22.82
CA TRP A 201 -7.34 -10.69 -22.83
C TRP A 201 -6.68 -11.19 -21.53
N ASP A 202 -7.47 -11.39 -20.48
CA ASP A 202 -7.11 -12.08 -19.22
C ASP A 202 -6.99 -13.62 -19.43
N GLY A 203 -7.45 -14.10 -20.59
CA GLY A 203 -7.64 -15.52 -20.95
C GLY A 203 -6.39 -16.31 -21.38
N ALA A 204 -5.18 -15.78 -21.19
CA ALA A 204 -3.96 -16.57 -21.28
C ALA A 204 -3.09 -16.25 -20.06
N HIS A 205 -3.07 -17.19 -19.10
CA HIS A 205 -2.09 -17.34 -18.02
C HIS A 205 -2.37 -16.77 -16.61
N PHE A 206 -3.41 -15.98 -16.34
CA PHE A 206 -3.52 -15.37 -14.99
C PHE A 206 -4.02 -16.31 -13.87
N GLU A 207 -4.78 -17.37 -14.18
CA GLU A 207 -5.20 -18.39 -13.20
C GLU A 207 -4.43 -19.71 -13.28
N GLN A 208 -3.66 -19.94 -14.35
CA GLN A 208 -2.92 -21.19 -14.56
C GLN A 208 -1.52 -21.23 -13.92
N SER A 209 -0.97 -20.09 -13.47
CA SER A 209 0.33 -20.05 -12.78
C SER A 209 0.22 -20.23 -11.25
N ILE A 210 -0.99 -20.41 -10.72
CA ILE A 210 -1.23 -21.01 -9.40
C ILE A 210 -1.42 -22.51 -9.68
N GLY A 211 -0.31 -23.20 -9.96
CA GLY A 211 -0.32 -24.61 -10.36
C GLY A 211 -1.17 -25.46 -9.41
N GLU A 212 -2.04 -26.27 -10.03
CA GLU A 212 -2.59 -27.55 -9.55
C GLU A 212 -2.42 -27.83 -8.05
N LEU A 213 -3.13 -27.08 -7.23
CA LEU A 213 -3.52 -27.51 -5.88
C LEU A 213 -5.00 -27.22 -5.80
N GLU A 214 -5.81 -28.19 -6.24
CA GLU A 214 -7.25 -28.23 -5.99
C GLU A 214 -7.49 -28.26 -4.47
N ASP A 215 -7.60 -27.09 -3.85
CA ASP A 215 -8.08 -26.94 -2.47
C ASP A 215 -9.40 -26.16 -2.48
N PRO A 216 -10.54 -26.80 -2.15
CA PRO A 216 -11.84 -26.14 -2.11
C PRO A 216 -12.00 -25.10 -0.98
N ALA A 217 -11.05 -24.96 -0.05
CA ALA A 217 -11.16 -24.05 1.11
C ALA A 217 -10.96 -22.55 0.78
N PHE A 218 -10.42 -22.20 -0.39
CA PHE A 218 -10.32 -20.81 -0.88
C PHE A 218 -11.30 -20.49 -2.02
N ALA A 219 -12.09 -21.47 -2.46
CA ALA A 219 -13.02 -21.35 -3.57
C ALA A 219 -14.46 -21.10 -3.10
N LYS A 220 -14.72 -19.93 -2.51
CA LYS A 220 -16.07 -19.35 -2.48
C LYS A 220 -16.05 -17.87 -2.85
N ALA A 221 -15.44 -17.55 -3.98
CA ALA A 221 -15.99 -16.49 -4.83
C ALA A 221 -17.20 -17.07 -5.58
N PRO A 222 -18.33 -16.37 -5.67
CA PRO A 222 -19.50 -16.88 -6.40
C PRO A 222 -19.09 -17.17 -7.85
N ALA A 223 -19.47 -18.35 -8.33
CA ALA A 223 -19.29 -18.79 -9.71
C ALA A 223 -19.75 -17.67 -10.66
N ARG A 224 -18.81 -17.10 -11.42
CA ARG A 224 -19.09 -16.02 -12.36
C ARG A 224 -19.63 -16.61 -13.67
N ASP A 225 -20.80 -16.11 -14.05
CA ASP A 225 -21.52 -16.48 -15.26
C ASP A 225 -20.73 -16.05 -16.51
N LYS A 226 -20.66 -16.94 -17.51
CA LYS A 226 -19.74 -16.85 -18.67
C LYS A 226 -20.18 -15.87 -19.76
N ASN A 227 -21.23 -15.06 -19.53
CA ASN A 227 -21.88 -14.26 -20.57
C ASN A 227 -21.94 -12.74 -20.35
N ASN A 228 -21.19 -12.19 -19.40
CA ASN A 228 -21.05 -10.73 -19.25
C ASN A 228 -19.68 -10.26 -19.75
N ALA A 229 -19.64 -9.11 -20.42
CA ALA A 229 -18.42 -8.42 -20.83
C ALA A 229 -17.58 -8.08 -19.58
N THR A 230 -16.80 -9.06 -19.14
CA THR A 230 -15.98 -9.04 -17.93
C THR A 230 -14.67 -8.35 -18.28
N GLY A 231 -14.06 -7.62 -17.35
CA GLY A 231 -12.81 -6.92 -17.56
C GLY A 231 -12.41 -6.16 -16.30
N ARG A 232 -11.14 -5.78 -16.20
CA ARG A 232 -10.58 -5.16 -15.00
C ARG A 232 -10.05 -3.77 -15.32
N ARG A 233 -10.39 -2.80 -14.46
CA ARG A 233 -9.81 -1.47 -14.51
C ARG A 233 -8.60 -1.41 -13.60
N TRP A 234 -7.56 -0.74 -14.07
CA TRP A 234 -6.34 -0.46 -13.32
C TRP A 234 -6.06 1.03 -13.34
N GLU A 235 -5.47 1.54 -12.28
CA GLU A 235 -4.92 2.89 -12.17
C GLU A 235 -3.40 2.77 -12.13
N LEU A 236 -2.71 3.58 -12.92
CA LEU A 236 -1.26 3.64 -13.03
C LEU A 236 -0.77 4.89 -12.29
N GLN A 237 0.18 4.74 -11.36
CA GLN A 237 0.62 5.84 -10.51
C GLN A 237 2.14 5.88 -10.34
N LEU A 238 2.75 7.00 -10.75
CA LEU A 238 4.19 7.24 -10.60
C LEU A 238 4.48 7.70 -9.18
N LYS A 239 5.27 6.94 -8.41
CA LYS A 239 5.83 7.40 -7.14
C LYS A 239 7.22 7.99 -7.37
N GLY A 240 7.36 9.28 -7.09
CA GLY A 240 8.54 10.07 -7.50
C GLY A 240 8.31 10.89 -8.78
N GLY A 241 7.05 11.00 -9.24
CA GLY A 241 6.66 11.70 -10.47
C GLY A 241 6.83 13.23 -10.43
N GLY A 242 7.45 13.79 -9.37
CA GLY A 242 7.70 15.21 -9.21
C GLY A 242 6.66 15.91 -8.34
N THR A 243 6.77 17.24 -8.26
CA THR A 243 5.99 18.00 -7.29
C THR A 243 4.50 18.07 -7.63
N THR A 244 3.69 18.15 -6.57
CA THR A 244 2.23 18.34 -6.60
C THR A 244 1.83 19.46 -5.61
N PRO A 245 0.56 19.89 -5.57
CA PRO A 245 0.09 20.82 -4.53
C PRO A 245 0.23 20.27 -3.10
N PHE A 246 0.52 18.97 -2.95
CA PHE A 246 0.59 18.23 -1.70
C PHE A 246 2.03 17.93 -1.24
N CYS A 247 3.05 18.47 -1.92
CA CYS A 247 4.47 18.22 -1.64
C CYS A 247 4.96 18.58 -0.23
N ARG A 248 4.28 19.47 0.50
CA ARG A 248 4.63 19.87 1.89
C ARG A 248 6.11 20.32 2.04
N GLY A 249 6.68 20.93 1.00
CA GLY A 249 8.08 21.37 0.97
C GLY A 249 9.08 20.28 0.55
N GLY A 250 8.64 19.05 0.28
CA GLY A 250 9.45 18.01 -0.35
C GLY A 250 9.68 18.28 -1.84
N ASP A 251 10.67 17.57 -2.40
CA ASP A 251 11.08 17.66 -3.81
C ASP A 251 10.17 16.90 -4.80
N GLY A 252 9.24 16.08 -4.29
CA GLY A 252 8.36 15.24 -5.11
C GLY A 252 9.06 14.03 -5.74
N ARG A 253 10.31 13.73 -5.35
CA ARG A 253 11.11 12.62 -5.89
C ARG A 253 11.18 11.43 -4.93
N ALA A 254 11.30 10.24 -5.50
CA ALA A 254 11.77 9.05 -4.81
C ALA A 254 13.24 8.78 -5.22
N VAL A 255 13.95 7.97 -4.44
CA VAL A 255 15.33 7.57 -4.75
C VAL A 255 15.41 6.08 -5.05
N LEU A 256 16.50 5.64 -5.69
CA LEU A 256 16.66 4.25 -6.12
C LEU A 256 16.45 3.25 -4.98
N ARG A 257 17.02 3.49 -3.80
CA ARG A 257 16.87 2.60 -2.63
C ARG A 257 15.41 2.38 -2.21
N SER A 258 14.64 3.45 -2.02
CA SER A 258 13.22 3.33 -1.67
C SER A 258 12.41 2.65 -2.77
N SER A 259 12.81 2.87 -4.03
CA SER A 259 12.11 2.36 -5.20
C SER A 259 12.36 0.86 -5.41
N VAL A 260 13.59 0.39 -5.20
CA VAL A 260 13.93 -1.05 -5.17
C VAL A 260 13.15 -1.77 -4.06
N ARG A 261 13.13 -1.21 -2.84
CA ARG A 261 12.40 -1.80 -1.71
C ARG A 261 10.92 -1.93 -2.00
N GLU A 262 10.29 -0.89 -2.55
CA GLU A 262 8.87 -0.91 -2.90
C GLU A 262 8.56 -1.87 -4.05
N PHE A 263 9.41 -1.91 -5.09
CA PHE A 263 9.23 -2.83 -6.22
C PHE A 263 9.27 -4.29 -5.76
N LEU A 264 10.35 -4.69 -5.07
CA LEU A 264 10.52 -6.06 -4.58
C LEU A 264 9.41 -6.44 -3.58
N ALA A 265 9.10 -5.57 -2.62
CA ALA A 265 8.08 -5.87 -1.61
C ALA A 265 6.65 -5.92 -2.17
N SER A 266 6.33 -5.13 -3.19
CA SER A 266 5.03 -5.17 -3.85
C SER A 266 4.79 -6.53 -4.53
N GLU A 267 5.76 -6.99 -5.32
CA GLU A 267 5.64 -8.25 -6.05
C GLU A 267 5.78 -9.47 -5.13
N ALA A 268 6.66 -9.40 -4.12
CA ALA A 268 6.75 -10.42 -3.08
C ALA A 268 5.43 -10.56 -2.31
N MET A 269 4.79 -9.46 -1.91
CA MET A 269 3.51 -9.53 -1.19
C MET A 269 2.40 -10.14 -2.05
N HIS A 270 2.43 -9.90 -3.37
CA HIS A 270 1.51 -10.55 -4.29
C HIS A 270 1.76 -12.07 -4.36
N ALA A 271 3.01 -12.51 -4.52
CA ALA A 271 3.38 -13.93 -4.54
C ALA A 271 3.13 -14.62 -3.18
N LEU A 272 3.31 -13.88 -2.09
CA LEU A 272 2.92 -14.27 -0.74
C LEU A 272 1.40 -14.34 -0.55
N ARG A 273 0.58 -14.02 -1.56
CA ARG A 273 -0.89 -14.04 -1.49
C ARG A 273 -1.47 -13.09 -0.45
N VAL A 274 -0.80 -11.96 -0.22
CA VAL A 274 -1.35 -10.85 0.57
C VAL A 274 -1.87 -9.78 -0.40
N PRO A 275 -3.13 -9.34 -0.29
CA PRO A 275 -3.64 -8.29 -1.17
C PRO A 275 -2.74 -7.05 -1.13
N THR A 276 -2.28 -6.60 -2.29
CA THR A 276 -1.30 -5.50 -2.41
C THR A 276 -1.43 -4.72 -3.72
N THR A 277 -0.95 -3.48 -3.72
CA THR A 277 -0.61 -2.75 -4.95
C THR A 277 0.56 -3.44 -5.66
N ARG A 278 0.55 -3.45 -6.98
CA ARG A 278 1.57 -4.06 -7.82
C ARG A 278 2.60 -3.05 -8.29
N ALA A 279 3.78 -3.51 -8.70
CA ALA A 279 4.79 -2.69 -9.34
C ALA A 279 4.91 -3.08 -10.82
N LEU A 280 4.73 -2.10 -11.72
CA LEU A 280 4.84 -2.35 -13.17
C LEU A 280 6.29 -2.21 -13.64
N VAL A 281 6.90 -1.04 -13.43
CA VAL A 281 8.24 -0.73 -13.91
C VAL A 281 8.97 0.16 -12.91
N LEU A 282 10.28 -0.07 -12.80
CA LEU A 282 11.24 0.74 -12.06
C LEU A 282 12.21 1.39 -13.06
N VAL A 283 12.31 2.71 -12.97
CA VAL A 283 13.26 3.51 -13.76
C VAL A 283 14.06 4.43 -12.85
N VAL A 284 15.28 4.76 -13.26
CA VAL A 284 16.22 5.61 -12.51
C VAL A 284 16.76 6.71 -13.41
N SER A 285 17.05 7.88 -12.84
CA SER A 285 17.74 8.95 -13.56
C SER A 285 19.25 8.71 -13.59
N GLY A 286 19.85 8.93 -14.76
CA GLY A 286 21.31 8.96 -14.93
C GLY A 286 21.98 10.23 -14.38
N GLU A 287 21.22 11.30 -14.13
CA GLU A 287 21.77 12.62 -13.75
C GLU A 287 21.15 13.20 -12.47
N GLU A 288 19.84 13.10 -12.30
CA GLU A 288 19.13 13.72 -11.18
C GLU A 288 19.35 12.92 -9.90
N THR A 289 19.81 13.60 -8.86
CA THR A 289 20.01 13.03 -7.53
C THR A 289 19.23 13.82 -6.50
N SER A 290 18.95 13.19 -5.36
CA SER A 290 18.38 13.89 -4.21
C SER A 290 19.02 13.44 -2.90
N GLN A 291 19.01 14.33 -1.92
CA GLN A 291 19.53 14.07 -0.59
C GLN A 291 18.46 13.41 0.27
N ARG A 292 18.81 12.30 0.93
CA ARG A 292 17.95 11.59 1.87
C ARG A 292 18.67 11.38 3.20
N PRO A 293 17.97 11.48 4.33
CA PRO A 293 18.54 11.10 5.63
C PRO A 293 18.91 9.62 5.65
N TRP A 294 20.02 9.30 6.30
CA TRP A 294 20.51 7.93 6.45
C TRP A 294 21.32 7.72 7.73
N TYR A 295 21.62 6.46 8.01
CA TYR A 295 22.38 6.00 9.17
C TYR A 295 23.80 5.64 8.76
N SER A 296 24.77 6.29 9.38
CA SER A 296 26.18 5.94 9.25
C SER A 296 26.50 4.64 10.02
N GLY A 297 27.68 4.04 9.75
CA GLY A 297 28.17 2.92 10.56
C GLY A 297 28.53 3.29 12.00
N GLN A 298 28.54 4.59 12.33
CA GLN A 298 28.76 5.13 13.68
C GLN A 298 27.45 5.58 14.33
N SER A 299 26.32 5.48 13.63
CA SER A 299 25.01 5.72 14.23
C SER A 299 24.89 4.85 15.48
N PRO A 300 24.41 5.41 16.61
CA PRO A 300 24.27 4.63 17.83
C PRO A 300 23.45 3.38 17.52
N GLU A 301 24.05 2.21 17.78
CA GLU A 301 23.31 0.95 17.79
C GLU A 301 22.13 1.09 18.75
N ALA A 302 21.10 0.25 18.57
CA ALA A 302 20.05 0.15 19.57
C ALA A 302 20.71 0.01 20.96
N PRO A 303 20.45 0.91 21.93
CA PRO A 303 21.17 0.89 23.20
C PRO A 303 21.00 -0.48 23.87
N GLU A 304 22.08 -1.01 24.44
CA GLU A 304 22.00 -2.25 25.22
C GLU A 304 20.93 -2.13 26.33
N GLY A 305 20.01 -3.10 26.28
CA GLY A 305 18.90 -3.42 27.18
C GLY A 305 18.69 -2.54 28.42
N LEU A 306 17.79 -1.56 28.32
CA LEU A 306 16.85 -1.33 29.43
C LEU A 306 15.84 -2.48 29.39
N SER A 307 15.97 -3.44 30.29
CA SER A 307 14.91 -4.42 30.53
C SER A 307 13.81 -3.82 31.41
N GLU A 308 12.62 -4.40 31.42
CA GLU A 308 11.57 -4.00 32.38
C GLU A 308 12.01 -4.14 33.86
N ASP A 309 12.99 -5.02 34.08
CA ASP A 309 13.63 -5.29 35.38
C ASP A 309 14.81 -4.36 35.66
N ASP A 310 15.11 -3.41 34.77
CA ASP A 310 16.20 -2.45 34.98
C ASP A 310 15.95 -1.67 36.28
N PRO A 311 16.89 -1.66 37.23
CA PRO A 311 16.74 -0.96 38.49
C PRO A 311 16.38 0.53 38.34
N ARG A 312 16.77 1.17 37.24
CA ARG A 312 16.43 2.57 36.91
C ARG A 312 14.94 2.76 36.63
N LEU A 313 14.26 1.71 36.19
CA LEU A 313 12.83 1.69 35.83
C LEU A 313 11.92 1.22 36.97
N ALA A 314 12.48 0.66 38.05
CA ALA A 314 11.74 0.14 39.19
C ALA A 314 10.73 1.13 39.80
N ARG A 315 11.00 2.44 39.67
CA ARG A 315 10.15 3.54 40.14
C ARG A 315 8.89 3.80 39.32
N PHE A 316 8.77 3.20 38.14
CA PHE A 316 7.61 3.37 37.25
C PHE A 316 6.70 2.13 37.30
N PRO A 317 5.38 2.28 37.12
CA PRO A 317 4.48 1.14 36.91
C PRO A 317 4.89 0.28 35.70
N PRO A 318 4.69 -1.06 35.70
CA PRO A 318 5.13 -1.94 34.60
C PRO A 318 4.71 -1.47 33.21
N GLU A 319 3.48 -0.98 33.07
CA GLU A 319 2.93 -0.43 31.83
C GLU A 319 3.67 0.84 31.36
N MET A 320 4.19 1.64 32.27
CA MET A 320 4.97 2.84 31.97
C MET A 320 6.44 2.53 31.71
N ARG A 321 6.99 1.44 32.30
CA ARG A 321 8.35 0.99 32.02
C ARG A 321 8.53 0.67 30.54
N ARG A 322 7.57 -0.01 29.92
CA ARG A 322 7.56 -0.27 28.47
C ARG A 322 7.57 1.00 27.63
N ALA A 323 6.66 1.92 27.92
CA ALA A 323 6.59 3.19 27.21
C ALA A 323 7.89 4.00 27.34
N ILE A 324 8.54 3.97 28.51
CA ILE A 324 9.84 4.62 28.75
C ILE A 324 10.96 3.91 27.97
N ILE A 325 10.98 2.57 27.95
CA ILE A 325 11.95 1.81 27.16
C ILE A 325 11.78 2.14 25.67
N MET A 326 10.54 2.14 25.16
CA MET A 326 10.24 2.51 23.77
C MET A 326 10.59 3.97 23.45
N GLN A 327 10.30 4.90 24.35
CA GLN A 327 10.65 6.30 24.16
C GLN A 327 12.18 6.50 24.19
N TYR A 328 12.87 5.91 25.14
CA TYR A 328 14.34 5.96 25.24
C TYR A 328 15.03 5.31 24.02
N THR A 329 14.49 4.19 23.54
CA THR A 329 15.01 3.51 22.35
C THR A 329 14.68 4.24 21.05
N SER A 330 13.58 5.00 20.96
CA SER A 330 13.22 5.77 19.77
C SER A 330 13.93 7.13 19.68
N GLU A 331 14.14 7.84 20.79
CA GLU A 331 14.80 9.16 20.82
C GLU A 331 16.28 9.13 20.36
N ASN A 332 16.95 7.97 20.46
CA ASN A 332 18.34 7.77 20.04
C ASN A 332 18.52 7.22 18.60
N ARG A 333 17.47 7.13 17.77
CA ARG A 333 17.49 6.44 16.45
C ARG A 333 17.28 7.37 15.24
N ASN A 334 17.75 8.61 15.33
CA ASN A 334 17.67 9.55 14.21
C ASN A 334 18.82 9.34 13.20
N PRO A 335 18.58 9.52 11.89
CA PRO A 335 19.62 9.50 10.88
C PRO A 335 20.63 10.62 11.19
N ASP A 336 21.92 10.28 11.11
CA ASP A 336 23.05 11.14 11.46
C ASP A 336 23.77 11.70 10.22
N MET A 337 23.39 11.26 9.03
CA MET A 337 23.97 11.74 7.77
C MET A 337 22.91 11.96 6.68
N MET A 338 23.29 12.75 5.68
CA MET A 338 22.56 12.88 4.42
C MET A 338 23.34 12.14 3.34
N VAL A 339 22.66 11.26 2.61
CA VAL A 339 23.21 10.56 1.44
C VAL A 339 22.60 11.13 0.18
N THR A 340 23.42 11.27 -0.86
CA THR A 340 22.96 11.65 -2.20
C THR A 340 22.71 10.39 -2.99
N GLU A 341 21.50 10.22 -3.52
CA GLU A 341 21.08 9.02 -4.24
C GLU A 341 20.38 9.42 -5.54
N ASN A 342 20.50 8.62 -6.59
CA ASN A 342 19.81 8.87 -7.85
C ASN A 342 18.30 8.85 -7.64
N CYS A 343 17.63 9.82 -8.26
CA CYS A 343 16.18 9.87 -8.33
C CYS A 343 15.66 8.69 -9.15
N ALA A 344 14.57 8.09 -8.69
CA ALA A 344 13.94 6.96 -9.35
C ALA A 344 12.42 7.07 -9.28
N ILE A 345 11.74 6.35 -10.17
CA ILE A 345 10.29 6.21 -10.19
C ILE A 345 9.94 4.73 -10.19
N THR A 346 9.07 4.34 -9.27
CA THR A 346 8.33 3.07 -9.35
C THR A 346 6.91 3.36 -9.80
N THR A 347 6.48 2.72 -10.88
CA THR A 347 5.09 2.77 -11.33
C THR A 347 4.28 1.76 -10.55
N ARG A 348 3.41 2.25 -9.67
CA ARG A 348 2.45 1.46 -8.91
C ARG A 348 1.21 1.19 -9.76
N VAL A 349 0.62 0.01 -9.59
CA VAL A 349 -0.63 -0.39 -10.26
C VAL A 349 -1.62 -0.97 -9.25
N SER A 350 -2.87 -0.52 -9.31
CA SER A 350 -3.95 -0.99 -8.43
C SER A 350 -5.30 -0.79 -9.13
N PRO A 351 -6.37 -1.55 -8.82
CA PRO A 351 -7.71 -1.23 -9.32
C PRO A 351 -8.13 0.22 -9.03
N SER A 352 -7.76 0.73 -7.85
CA SER A 352 -7.74 2.16 -7.54
C SER A 352 -6.77 2.43 -6.37
N PHE A 353 -6.34 3.69 -6.25
CA PHE A 353 -5.62 4.20 -5.08
C PHE A 353 -6.52 4.96 -4.09
N CYS A 354 -7.83 4.68 -4.10
CA CYS A 354 -8.77 5.26 -3.15
C CYS A 354 -8.48 4.76 -1.72
N ARG A 355 -8.38 5.72 -0.80
CA ARG A 355 -7.93 5.55 0.60
C ARG A 355 -9.07 5.92 1.54
N VAL A 356 -9.11 5.37 2.74
CA VAL A 356 -10.05 5.82 3.79
C VAL A 356 -9.92 7.34 3.99
N GLY A 357 -8.70 7.87 3.98
CA GLY A 357 -8.43 9.31 4.04
C GLY A 357 -9.10 10.14 2.93
N HIS A 358 -9.35 9.59 1.74
CA HIS A 358 -10.06 10.33 0.68
C HIS A 358 -11.51 10.59 1.10
N VAL A 359 -12.24 9.55 1.51
CA VAL A 359 -13.64 9.68 1.92
C VAL A 359 -13.76 10.51 3.21
N ASP A 360 -12.85 10.31 4.16
CA ASP A 360 -12.81 11.08 5.41
C ASP A 360 -12.59 12.58 5.16
N LEU A 361 -11.78 12.96 4.16
CA LEU A 361 -11.65 14.37 3.78
C LEU A 361 -13.00 15.01 3.42
N PHE A 362 -13.79 14.36 2.56
CA PHE A 362 -15.09 14.90 2.14
C PHE A 362 -16.12 14.85 3.26
N ALA A 363 -16.10 13.79 4.08
CA ALA A 363 -16.96 13.70 5.25
C ALA A 363 -16.66 14.82 6.26
N ARG A 364 -15.39 15.15 6.50
CA ARG A 364 -14.99 16.30 7.34
C ARG A 364 -15.45 17.63 6.77
N ARG A 365 -15.39 17.82 5.44
CA ARG A 365 -15.89 19.03 4.78
C ARG A 365 -17.40 19.17 4.97
N LEU A 366 -18.15 18.08 4.77
CA LEU A 366 -19.59 18.06 5.04
C LEU A 366 -19.91 18.33 6.52
N ARG A 367 -19.20 17.72 7.47
CA ARG A 367 -19.40 17.99 8.91
C ARG A 367 -19.20 19.46 9.29
N ARG A 368 -18.32 20.19 8.57
CA ARG A 368 -18.11 21.63 8.77
C ARG A 368 -19.22 22.49 8.14
N GLU A 369 -19.84 22.00 7.09
CA GLU A 369 -20.87 22.68 6.30
C GLU A 369 -22.06 21.73 6.05
N PRO A 370 -22.81 21.32 7.10
CA PRO A 370 -23.75 20.19 7.03
C PRO A 370 -24.94 20.42 6.08
N ASP A 371 -25.34 21.67 5.87
CA ASP A 371 -26.43 22.04 4.95
C ASP A 371 -25.96 22.27 3.51
N SER A 372 -24.66 22.12 3.22
CA SER A 372 -24.11 22.35 1.89
C SER A 372 -24.40 21.17 0.96
N ALA A 373 -25.30 21.41 0.00
CA ALA A 373 -25.60 20.45 -1.08
C ALA A 373 -24.34 20.10 -1.89
N GLU A 374 -23.42 21.06 -2.07
CA GLU A 374 -22.16 20.84 -2.77
C GLU A 374 -21.25 19.87 -2.00
N ARG A 375 -21.09 20.05 -0.68
CA ARG A 375 -20.26 19.12 0.13
C ARG A 375 -20.84 17.73 0.18
N LYS A 376 -22.17 17.64 0.22
CA LYS A 376 -22.87 16.36 0.18
C LYS A 376 -22.67 15.66 -1.17
N ASP A 377 -22.79 16.39 -2.28
CA ASP A 377 -22.51 15.88 -3.63
C ASP A 377 -21.06 15.39 -3.77
N GLU A 378 -20.07 16.14 -3.29
CA GLU A 378 -18.66 15.70 -3.29
C GLU A 378 -18.49 14.37 -2.54
N LEU A 379 -19.04 14.25 -1.33
CA LEU A 379 -18.95 13.00 -0.57
C LEU A 379 -19.66 11.84 -1.29
N GLN A 380 -20.87 12.06 -1.78
CA GLN A 380 -21.66 11.01 -2.44
C GLN A 380 -21.00 10.52 -3.73
N LYS A 381 -20.44 11.43 -4.55
CA LYS A 381 -19.68 11.06 -5.75
C LYS A 381 -18.41 10.28 -5.41
N MET A 382 -17.68 10.68 -4.38
CA MET A 382 -16.50 9.93 -3.92
C MET A 382 -16.88 8.51 -3.49
N VAL A 383 -17.96 8.33 -2.71
CA VAL A 383 -18.42 7.00 -2.28
C VAL A 383 -18.91 6.17 -3.46
N ALA A 384 -19.71 6.74 -4.37
CA ALA A 384 -20.19 6.06 -5.57
C ALA A 384 -19.04 5.59 -6.46
N HIS A 385 -18.04 6.46 -6.67
CA HIS A 385 -16.85 6.12 -7.45
C HIS A 385 -15.98 5.05 -6.76
N ALA A 386 -15.83 5.10 -5.44
CA ALA A 386 -15.15 4.05 -4.68
C ALA A 386 -15.86 2.69 -4.82
N ILE A 387 -17.20 2.65 -4.73
CA ILE A 387 -18.00 1.43 -4.99
C ILE A 387 -17.71 0.90 -6.40
N TYR A 388 -17.72 1.79 -7.40
CA TYR A 388 -17.51 1.43 -8.80
C TYR A 388 -16.13 0.84 -9.08
N ARG A 389 -15.07 1.43 -8.53
CA ARG A 389 -13.69 0.99 -8.77
C ARG A 389 -13.28 -0.21 -7.94
N GLU A 390 -13.74 -0.27 -6.70
CA GLU A 390 -13.25 -1.23 -5.72
C GLU A 390 -14.20 -2.41 -5.51
N TYR A 391 -15.51 -2.22 -5.70
CA TYR A 391 -16.53 -3.23 -5.45
C TYR A 391 -17.47 -3.43 -6.65
N PRO A 392 -16.93 -3.65 -7.87
CA PRO A 392 -17.76 -3.84 -9.06
C PRO A 392 -18.72 -5.05 -8.93
N GLU A 393 -18.42 -6.02 -8.05
CA GLU A 393 -19.31 -7.14 -7.72
C GLU A 393 -20.66 -6.70 -7.14
N LEU A 394 -20.76 -5.49 -6.59
CA LEU A 394 -22.02 -4.93 -6.09
C LEU A 394 -22.90 -4.35 -7.22
N LEU A 395 -22.33 -4.15 -8.41
CA LEU A 395 -23.01 -3.45 -9.52
C LEU A 395 -23.60 -4.38 -10.57
N GLY A 396 -23.18 -5.65 -10.62
CA GLY A 396 -23.62 -6.61 -11.63
C GLY A 396 -23.45 -6.07 -13.05
N ASP A 397 -24.50 -6.15 -13.86
CA ASP A 397 -24.50 -5.69 -15.27
C ASP A 397 -24.25 -4.17 -15.43
N SER A 398 -24.40 -3.39 -14.35
CA SER A 398 -24.14 -1.94 -14.34
C SER A 398 -22.68 -1.56 -14.05
N ALA A 399 -21.74 -2.52 -14.00
CA ALA A 399 -20.33 -2.29 -13.64
C ALA A 399 -19.50 -1.45 -14.65
N ASN A 400 -20.13 -0.87 -15.67
CA ASN A 400 -19.47 -0.04 -16.68
C ASN A 400 -19.47 1.46 -16.35
N VAL A 401 -20.35 1.92 -15.46
CA VAL A 401 -20.41 3.32 -15.00
C VAL A 401 -20.60 3.39 -13.48
N PRO A 402 -20.20 4.48 -12.81
CA PRO A 402 -20.50 4.66 -11.39
C PRO A 402 -22.01 4.62 -11.09
N PRO A 403 -22.44 4.04 -9.95
CA PRO A 403 -23.84 4.02 -9.59
C PRO A 403 -24.38 5.44 -9.33
N ASP A 404 -25.65 5.66 -9.62
CA ASP A 404 -26.37 6.86 -9.19
C ASP A 404 -26.29 6.98 -7.65
N VAL A 405 -26.05 8.19 -7.16
CA VAL A 405 -25.98 8.48 -5.72
C VAL A 405 -27.28 8.12 -4.99
N ALA A 406 -28.42 8.07 -5.68
CA ALA A 406 -29.70 7.59 -5.15
C ALA A 406 -29.67 6.10 -4.74
N LYS A 407 -28.73 5.30 -5.25
CA LYS A 407 -28.53 3.89 -4.88
C LYS A 407 -27.63 3.69 -3.66
N LEU A 408 -26.97 4.75 -3.15
CA LEU A 408 -26.07 4.63 -2.01
C LEU A 408 -26.71 4.03 -0.75
N PRO A 409 -27.98 4.28 -0.41
CA PRO A 409 -28.62 3.65 0.75
C PRO A 409 -28.63 2.11 0.69
N GLU A 410 -28.61 1.52 -0.51
CA GLU A 410 -28.50 0.07 -0.70
C GLU A 410 -27.03 -0.39 -0.78
N LEU A 411 -26.21 0.34 -1.55
CA LEU A 411 -24.88 -0.12 -1.93
C LEU A 411 -23.80 0.18 -0.87
N ALA A 412 -23.87 1.34 -0.21
CA ALA A 412 -22.83 1.77 0.73
C ALA A 412 -22.75 0.88 1.99
N PRO A 413 -23.86 0.43 2.63
CA PRO A 413 -23.79 -0.55 3.71
C PRO A 413 -23.15 -1.88 3.27
N ARG A 414 -23.45 -2.37 2.07
CA ARG A 414 -22.87 -3.61 1.51
C ARG A 414 -21.38 -3.44 1.21
N MET A 415 -20.99 -2.27 0.71
CA MET A 415 -19.58 -1.91 0.52
C MET A 415 -18.82 -1.89 1.85
N LEU A 416 -19.40 -1.36 2.93
CA LEU A 416 -18.79 -1.42 4.27
C LEU A 416 -18.59 -2.87 4.74
N ARG A 417 -19.54 -3.78 4.48
CA ARG A 417 -19.34 -5.21 4.82
C ARG A 417 -18.17 -5.83 4.07
N LEU A 418 -18.05 -5.59 2.77
CA LEU A 418 -16.93 -6.08 1.97
C LEU A 418 -15.60 -5.41 2.36
N ALA A 419 -15.62 -4.11 2.68
CA ALA A 419 -14.44 -3.39 3.15
C ALA A 419 -13.91 -3.99 4.47
N ALA A 420 -14.79 -4.37 5.40
CA ALA A 420 -14.40 -5.05 6.64
C ALA A 420 -13.68 -6.36 6.36
N THR A 421 -14.23 -7.21 5.48
CA THR A 421 -13.60 -8.48 5.06
C THR A 421 -12.23 -8.25 4.42
N ARG A 422 -12.13 -7.32 3.46
CA ARG A 422 -10.85 -7.08 2.77
C ARG A 422 -9.79 -6.45 3.68
N ILE A 423 -10.18 -5.62 4.65
CA ILE A 423 -9.25 -5.12 5.68
C ILE A 423 -8.81 -6.26 6.59
N ALA A 424 -9.72 -7.16 6.99
CA ALA A 424 -9.41 -8.36 7.75
C ALA A 424 -8.39 -9.25 7.01
N ASP A 425 -8.59 -9.50 5.72
CA ASP A 425 -7.69 -10.30 4.88
C ASP A 425 -6.28 -9.71 4.83
N VAL A 426 -6.16 -8.39 4.69
CA VAL A 426 -4.86 -7.70 4.66
C VAL A 426 -4.13 -7.83 6.00
N VAL A 427 -4.78 -7.47 7.12
CA VAL A 427 -4.11 -7.49 8.43
C VAL A 427 -3.81 -8.92 8.90
N ALA A 428 -4.68 -9.88 8.58
CA ALA A 428 -4.45 -11.30 8.82
C ALA A 428 -3.30 -11.81 7.94
N GLY A 429 -3.26 -11.41 6.67
CA GLY A 429 -2.17 -11.69 5.74
C GLY A 429 -0.82 -11.15 6.22
N TRP A 430 -0.79 -9.94 6.78
CA TRP A 430 0.41 -9.34 7.38
C TRP A 430 0.94 -10.15 8.55
N LEU A 431 0.05 -10.52 9.49
CA LEU A 431 0.40 -11.41 10.58
C LEU A 431 0.91 -12.74 10.06
N ARG A 432 0.28 -13.30 9.02
CA ARG A 432 0.63 -14.62 8.50
C ARG A 432 2.08 -14.72 8.03
N VAL A 433 2.57 -13.67 7.36
CA VAL A 433 3.90 -13.64 6.73
C VAL A 433 4.93 -12.85 7.54
N GLY A 434 4.58 -12.39 8.74
CA GLY A 434 5.51 -11.63 9.59
C GLY A 434 5.76 -10.20 9.10
N PHE A 435 4.83 -9.62 8.34
CA PHE A 435 4.95 -8.26 7.83
C PHE A 435 4.40 -7.23 8.82
N CYS A 436 5.13 -6.13 9.01
CA CYS A 436 4.69 -4.96 9.74
C CYS A 436 4.73 -3.73 8.82
N GLN A 437 3.57 -3.12 8.56
CA GLN A 437 3.47 -1.94 7.70
C GLN A 437 4.08 -0.70 8.37
N GLY A 438 3.99 -0.61 9.70
CA GLY A 438 4.62 0.40 10.55
C GLY A 438 3.93 1.78 10.59
N ASN A 439 3.12 2.14 9.61
CA ASN A 439 2.46 3.46 9.53
C ASN A 439 1.03 3.36 8.97
N PHE A 440 0.21 2.48 9.56
CA PHE A 440 -1.08 2.08 9.01
C PHE A 440 -2.20 3.07 9.36
N ASN A 441 -1.99 4.32 8.98
CA ASN A 441 -2.97 5.40 9.09
C ASN A 441 -4.09 5.26 8.05
N ALA A 442 -5.16 6.05 8.20
CA ALA A 442 -6.28 6.05 7.26
C ALA A 442 -5.90 6.46 5.83
N ASP A 443 -4.84 7.26 5.65
CA ASP A 443 -4.30 7.56 4.31
C ASP A 443 -3.49 6.39 3.72
N ASN A 444 -2.97 5.48 4.53
CA ASN A 444 -2.30 4.26 4.04
C ASN A 444 -3.23 3.04 4.02
N CYS A 445 -4.50 3.23 4.36
CA CYS A 445 -5.53 2.21 4.27
C CYS A 445 -6.33 2.40 2.97
N LEU A 446 -6.07 1.55 1.97
CA LEU A 446 -6.90 1.52 0.77
C LEU A 446 -8.28 0.95 1.11
N ILE A 447 -9.33 1.59 0.60
CA ILE A 447 -10.71 1.16 0.83
C ILE A 447 -10.89 -0.26 0.32
N GLY A 448 -10.36 -0.58 -0.87
CA GLY A 448 -10.41 -1.93 -1.42
C GLY A 448 -9.57 -2.98 -0.69
N GLY A 449 -8.97 -2.69 0.46
CA GLY A 449 -8.23 -3.65 1.30
C GLY A 449 -7.03 -4.26 0.58
N ARG A 450 -6.00 -3.45 0.31
CA ARG A 450 -4.70 -3.92 -0.18
C ARG A 450 -3.59 -3.17 0.54
N THR A 451 -2.46 -3.83 0.73
CA THR A 451 -1.21 -3.23 1.18
C THR A 451 -0.78 -2.15 0.20
N MET A 452 -0.33 -1.01 0.72
CA MET A 452 0.22 0.07 -0.08
C MET A 452 1.30 0.83 0.70
N ASP A 453 2.00 1.71 -0.01
CA ASP A 453 2.99 2.65 0.52
C ASP A 453 4.09 1.96 1.33
N TYR A 454 4.94 1.24 0.61
CA TYR A 454 6.12 0.55 1.13
C TYR A 454 7.22 1.55 1.51
N GLY A 455 7.02 2.28 2.60
CA GLY A 455 8.01 3.18 3.20
C GLY A 455 8.86 2.44 4.24
N PRO A 456 8.65 2.68 5.55
CA PRO A 456 9.40 2.03 6.61
C PRO A 456 8.74 0.71 7.08
N PHE A 457 8.28 -0.11 6.13
CA PHE A 457 7.77 -1.46 6.41
C PHE A 457 8.90 -2.39 6.86
N GLY A 458 8.56 -3.56 7.41
CA GLY A 458 9.52 -4.63 7.63
C GLY A 458 8.90 -6.01 7.69
N PHE A 459 9.63 -7.01 7.21
CA PHE A 459 9.40 -8.41 7.57
C PHE A 459 10.20 -8.73 8.83
N MET A 460 9.60 -9.47 9.74
CA MET A 460 10.17 -9.81 11.03
C MET A 460 11.25 -10.88 10.89
N ASP A 461 12.42 -10.58 11.44
CA ASP A 461 13.50 -11.55 11.64
C ASP A 461 13.28 -12.25 12.99
N GLU A 462 13.94 -11.79 14.06
CA GLU A 462 13.67 -12.24 15.44
C GLU A 462 12.24 -11.87 15.86
N TYR A 463 11.51 -12.83 16.44
CA TYR A 463 10.13 -12.63 16.88
C TYR A 463 10.04 -11.61 18.01
N ASP A 464 9.39 -10.49 17.71
CA ASP A 464 8.99 -9.47 18.67
C ASP A 464 7.53 -9.07 18.42
N PRO A 465 6.60 -9.30 19.36
CA PRO A 465 5.20 -8.92 19.20
C PRO A 465 5.02 -7.41 18.99
N LEU A 466 5.97 -6.59 19.48
CA LEU A 466 5.98 -5.14 19.35
C LEU A 466 6.86 -4.66 18.18
N PHE A 467 7.28 -5.57 17.30
CA PHE A 467 8.11 -5.25 16.15
C PHE A 467 7.49 -4.18 15.25
N ALA A 468 8.27 -3.14 14.97
CA ALA A 468 8.05 -2.21 13.87
C ALA A 468 9.40 -1.59 13.47
N LYS A 469 9.65 -1.44 12.17
CA LYS A 469 10.90 -0.82 11.70
C LYS A 469 10.86 0.70 11.82
N TRP A 470 9.71 1.33 11.59
CA TRP A 470 9.61 2.77 11.74
C TRP A 470 9.61 3.17 13.22
N THR A 471 10.57 4.00 13.61
CA THR A 471 10.65 4.47 15.01
C THR A 471 9.43 5.30 15.42
N GLY A 472 8.72 5.89 14.46
CA GLY A 472 7.46 6.62 14.68
C GLY A 472 6.21 5.76 14.83
N SER A 473 6.31 4.43 14.69
CA SER A 473 5.15 3.50 14.74
C SER A 473 4.43 3.53 16.09
N GLY A 474 5.19 3.82 17.17
CA GLY A 474 4.75 3.57 18.54
C GLY A 474 4.28 2.13 18.75
N GLU A 475 3.57 1.89 19.86
CA GLU A 475 2.97 0.58 20.11
C GLU A 475 1.78 0.30 19.17
N HIS A 476 1.09 1.35 18.72
CA HIS A 476 -0.20 1.20 18.03
C HIS A 476 -0.10 0.64 16.61
N PHE A 477 1.04 0.79 15.92
CA PHE A 477 1.32 0.15 14.63
C PHE A 477 2.30 -1.01 14.70
N ALA A 478 2.61 -1.49 15.90
CA ALA A 478 3.44 -2.67 16.08
C ALA A 478 2.76 -3.94 15.49
N PHE A 479 3.58 -4.95 15.19
CA PHE A 479 3.16 -6.17 14.50
C PHE A 479 1.84 -6.76 15.00
N ILE A 480 1.72 -7.03 16.31
CA ILE A 480 0.53 -7.66 16.90
C ILE A 480 -0.70 -6.73 16.95
N ASN A 481 -0.50 -5.42 16.83
CA ASN A 481 -1.55 -4.40 16.93
C ASN A 481 -2.13 -3.99 15.57
N GLN A 482 -1.59 -4.49 14.45
CA GLN A 482 -2.10 -4.19 13.11
C GLN A 482 -3.59 -4.52 12.91
N PRO A 483 -4.18 -5.60 13.49
CA PRO A 483 -5.63 -5.82 13.43
C PRO A 483 -6.44 -4.70 14.09
N GLN A 484 -5.98 -4.19 15.24
CA GLN A 484 -6.62 -3.08 15.94
C GLN A 484 -6.49 -1.78 15.14
N ALA A 485 -5.34 -1.52 14.52
CA ALA A 485 -5.17 -0.41 13.59
C ALA A 485 -6.12 -0.50 12.39
N GLY A 486 -6.28 -1.70 11.81
CA GLY A 486 -7.25 -1.99 10.76
C GLY A 486 -8.70 -1.68 11.19
N LEU A 487 -9.09 -2.09 12.40
CA LEU A 487 -10.41 -1.78 12.97
C LEU A 487 -10.61 -0.26 13.14
N MET A 488 -9.60 0.47 13.60
CA MET A 488 -9.69 1.93 13.74
C MET A 488 -9.78 2.64 12.39
N ASN A 489 -9.08 2.17 11.37
CA ASN A 489 -9.23 2.69 10.00
C ASN A 489 -10.63 2.38 9.45
N PHE A 490 -11.16 1.19 9.69
CA PHE A 490 -12.53 0.84 9.32
C PHE A 490 -13.55 1.73 10.04
N LYS A 491 -13.36 2.00 11.33
CA LYS A 491 -14.21 2.95 12.07
C LYS A 491 -14.24 4.33 11.41
N THR A 492 -13.07 4.87 11.04
CA THR A 492 -13.00 6.13 10.28
C THR A 492 -13.73 6.03 8.93
N LEU A 493 -13.62 4.89 8.22
CA LEU A 493 -14.35 4.68 6.97
C LEU A 493 -15.86 4.71 7.20
N ALA A 494 -16.38 3.98 8.21
CA ALA A 494 -17.80 3.95 8.55
C ALA A 494 -18.32 5.35 8.91
N GLU A 495 -17.63 6.07 9.80
CA GLU A 495 -17.94 7.46 10.17
C GLU A 495 -17.92 8.45 8.98
N SER A 496 -17.25 8.08 7.89
CA SER A 496 -17.13 8.92 6.70
C SER A 496 -18.14 8.54 5.62
N VAL A 497 -18.52 7.27 5.52
CA VAL A 497 -19.46 6.76 4.51
C VAL A 497 -20.90 6.94 4.96
N VAL A 498 -21.24 6.72 6.23
CA VAL A 498 -22.63 6.77 6.74
C VAL A 498 -23.35 8.10 6.40
N PRO A 499 -22.72 9.28 6.57
CA PRO A 499 -23.37 10.55 6.19
C PRO A 499 -23.74 10.69 4.70
N SER A 500 -23.15 9.87 3.82
CA SER A 500 -23.42 9.91 2.38
C SER A 500 -24.78 9.32 1.99
N TYR A 501 -25.31 8.39 2.80
CA TYR A 501 -26.52 7.64 2.45
C TYR A 501 -27.61 7.66 3.52
N LEU A 502 -27.27 8.01 4.75
CA LEU A 502 -28.22 7.95 5.86
C LEU A 502 -29.35 8.98 5.70
N ALA A 503 -30.58 8.54 5.99
CA ALA A 503 -31.74 9.42 5.95
C ALA A 503 -31.70 10.46 7.07
N LYS A 504 -32.21 11.67 6.80
CA LYS A 504 -32.28 12.73 7.81
C LYS A 504 -33.11 12.29 9.01
N GLY A 505 -32.54 12.38 10.21
CA GLY A 505 -33.20 12.01 11.47
C GLY A 505 -33.04 10.54 11.86
N ALA A 506 -32.36 9.71 11.06
CA ALA A 506 -31.94 8.39 11.50
C ALA A 506 -30.77 8.47 12.49
N ASP A 507 -30.60 7.42 13.29
CA ASP A 507 -29.54 7.32 14.30
C ASP A 507 -28.21 6.96 13.63
N GLU A 508 -27.39 7.98 13.36
CA GLU A 508 -26.07 7.82 12.73
C GLU A 508 -25.11 7.02 13.62
N GLU A 509 -25.17 7.20 14.94
CA GLU A 509 -24.26 6.56 15.87
C GLU A 509 -24.51 5.05 15.96
N GLU A 510 -25.79 4.65 16.02
CA GLU A 510 -26.15 3.23 16.06
C GLU A 510 -25.83 2.52 14.74
N GLU A 511 -26.03 3.18 13.58
CA GLU A 511 -25.64 2.64 12.27
C GLU A 511 -24.12 2.42 12.17
N ILE A 512 -23.32 3.42 12.57
CA ILE A 512 -21.86 3.31 12.59
C ILE A 512 -21.42 2.17 13.53
N LYS A 513 -21.99 2.12 14.73
CA LYS A 513 -21.68 1.09 15.73
C LYS A 513 -21.98 -0.32 15.19
N ALA A 514 -23.10 -0.53 14.51
CA ALA A 514 -23.44 -1.83 13.92
C ALA A 514 -22.38 -2.30 12.90
N HIS A 515 -21.87 -1.41 12.04
CA HIS A 515 -20.80 -1.75 11.09
C HIS A 515 -19.47 -2.03 11.80
N VAL A 516 -19.10 -1.22 12.80
CA VAL A 516 -17.85 -1.40 13.55
C VAL A 516 -17.85 -2.70 14.36
N MET A 517 -19.00 -3.09 14.94
CA MET A 517 -19.14 -4.37 15.64
C MET A 517 -18.89 -5.54 14.68
N PHE A 518 -19.52 -5.52 13.50
CA PHE A 518 -19.29 -6.54 12.49
C PHE A 518 -17.84 -6.62 12.02
N ALA A 519 -17.19 -5.48 11.79
CA ALA A 519 -15.79 -5.46 11.36
C ALA A 519 -14.86 -6.01 12.45
N ARG A 520 -15.12 -5.71 13.73
CA ARG A 520 -14.36 -6.28 14.85
C ARG A 520 -14.44 -7.80 14.85
N ASP A 521 -15.65 -8.36 14.71
CA ASP A 521 -15.85 -9.81 14.74
C ASP A 521 -15.19 -10.47 13.51
N THR A 522 -15.36 -9.88 12.32
CA THR A 522 -14.74 -10.34 11.06
C THR A 522 -13.20 -10.36 11.14
N ILE A 523 -12.59 -9.29 11.66
CA ILE A 523 -11.13 -9.20 11.82
C ILE A 523 -10.65 -10.25 12.83
N GLN A 524 -11.35 -10.41 13.95
CA GLN A 524 -10.98 -11.39 14.97
C GLN A 524 -11.04 -12.83 14.43
N GLU A 525 -12.07 -13.17 13.68
CA GLU A 525 -12.22 -14.47 13.02
C GLU A 525 -11.07 -14.74 12.03
N ALA A 526 -10.74 -13.78 11.17
CA ALA A 526 -9.64 -13.92 10.19
C ALA A 526 -8.27 -14.12 10.87
N VAL A 527 -8.02 -13.45 12.00
CA VAL A 527 -6.79 -13.61 12.78
C VAL A 527 -6.71 -15.01 13.42
N VAL A 528 -7.80 -15.48 14.03
CA VAL A 528 -7.86 -16.83 14.61
C VAL A 528 -7.67 -17.90 13.53
N ASP A 529 -8.31 -17.73 12.38
CA ASP A 529 -8.17 -18.63 11.24
C ASP A 529 -6.74 -18.66 10.70
N THR A 530 -6.04 -17.53 10.69
CA THR A 530 -4.62 -17.46 10.31
C THR A 530 -3.76 -18.35 11.22
N TRP A 531 -3.97 -18.31 12.53
CA TRP A 531 -3.23 -19.17 13.46
C TRP A 531 -3.58 -20.65 13.29
N ARG A 532 -4.86 -20.96 13.05
CA ARG A 532 -5.31 -22.31 12.71
C ARG A 532 -4.54 -22.85 11.49
N ARG A 533 -4.51 -22.10 10.39
CA ARG A 533 -3.85 -22.49 9.14
C ARG A 533 -2.34 -22.65 9.30
N LYS A 534 -1.67 -21.69 9.94
CA LYS A 534 -0.21 -21.75 10.17
C LYS A 534 0.22 -22.90 11.06
N LEU A 535 -0.64 -23.33 12.01
CA LEU A 535 -0.42 -24.50 12.86
C LEU A 535 -0.75 -25.83 12.18
N GLY A 536 -1.24 -25.82 10.94
CA GLY A 536 -1.48 -27.03 10.14
C GLY A 536 -2.84 -27.70 10.35
N PHE A 537 -3.79 -27.08 11.05
CA PHE A 537 -5.13 -27.63 11.24
C PHE A 537 -5.95 -27.56 9.94
N ALA A 538 -6.69 -28.63 9.63
CA ALA A 538 -7.68 -28.63 8.55
C ALA A 538 -8.85 -27.65 8.80
N GLU A 539 -9.65 -27.36 7.77
CA GLU A 539 -10.84 -26.53 7.88
C GLU A 539 -11.82 -27.12 8.91
N GLY A 540 -12.45 -26.25 9.72
CA GLY A 540 -13.35 -26.66 10.80
C GLY A 540 -12.68 -27.37 11.99
N ARG A 541 -11.36 -27.57 11.98
CA ARG A 541 -10.56 -28.11 13.10
C ARG A 541 -9.81 -26.98 13.81
N GLY A 542 -9.27 -27.25 14.99
CA GLY A 542 -8.46 -26.27 15.75
C GLY A 542 -9.26 -25.22 16.53
N GLY A 543 -10.46 -24.81 16.08
CA GLY A 543 -11.43 -23.99 16.84
C GLY A 543 -10.81 -22.93 17.77
N ASP A 544 -11.33 -22.82 19.00
CA ASP A 544 -10.79 -21.93 20.04
C ASP A 544 -9.37 -22.31 20.50
N SER A 545 -8.96 -23.57 20.28
CA SER A 545 -7.66 -24.08 20.73
C SER A 545 -6.48 -23.49 19.94
N ALA A 546 -6.65 -23.13 18.67
CA ALA A 546 -5.59 -22.54 17.84
C ALA A 546 -5.08 -21.21 18.41
N GLY A 547 -5.98 -20.35 18.91
CA GLY A 547 -5.60 -19.11 19.58
C GLY A 547 -4.86 -19.35 20.90
N GLY A 548 -5.24 -20.38 21.65
CA GLY A 548 -4.55 -20.79 22.88
C GLY A 548 -3.14 -21.35 22.61
N LEU A 549 -3.00 -22.22 21.61
CA LEU A 549 -1.72 -22.76 21.16
C LEU A 549 -0.80 -21.65 20.64
N PHE A 550 -1.32 -20.72 19.85
CA PHE A 550 -0.53 -19.58 19.38
C PHE A 550 -0.01 -18.72 20.55
N LYS A 551 -0.81 -18.45 21.59
CA LYS A 551 -0.32 -17.69 22.76
C LYS A 551 0.86 -18.37 23.45
N LYS A 552 0.82 -19.70 23.58
CA LYS A 552 1.92 -20.50 24.13
C LYS A 552 3.14 -20.46 23.21
N LEU A 553 2.93 -20.68 21.91
CA LEU A 553 3.97 -20.62 20.89
C LEU A 553 4.65 -19.25 20.88
N ALA A 554 3.89 -18.15 20.85
CA ALA A 554 4.38 -16.78 20.89
C ALA A 554 5.29 -16.52 22.10
N SER A 555 4.91 -17.02 23.27
CA SER A 555 5.74 -16.92 24.48
C SER A 555 7.06 -17.68 24.32
N LEU A 556 7.03 -18.88 23.73
CA LEU A 556 8.23 -19.68 23.46
C LEU A 556 9.12 -19.07 22.38
N MET A 557 8.53 -18.51 21.32
CA MET A 557 9.24 -17.79 20.25
C MET A 557 10.06 -16.65 20.85
N GLN A 558 9.41 -15.81 21.66
CA GLN A 558 10.06 -14.68 22.31
C GLN A 558 11.15 -15.15 23.28
N ALA A 559 10.85 -16.13 24.13
CA ALA A 559 11.79 -16.62 25.14
C ALA A 559 12.99 -17.40 24.56
N SER A 560 12.87 -17.87 23.32
CA SER A 560 13.92 -18.59 22.59
C SER A 560 14.64 -17.72 21.57
N ARG A 561 14.24 -16.45 21.40
CA ARG A 561 14.73 -15.57 20.33
C ARG A 561 14.62 -16.26 18.97
N ALA A 562 13.43 -16.77 18.65
CA ALA A 562 13.19 -17.49 17.41
C ALA A 562 13.01 -16.53 16.23
N ASP A 563 13.54 -16.90 15.07
CA ASP A 563 13.22 -16.27 13.80
C ASP A 563 11.79 -16.60 13.39
N TYR A 564 11.00 -15.57 13.07
CA TYR A 564 9.57 -15.73 12.82
C TYR A 564 9.31 -16.64 11.62
N THR A 565 9.94 -16.34 10.48
CA THR A 565 9.66 -17.04 9.22
C THR A 565 10.20 -18.47 9.25
N MET A 566 11.46 -18.63 9.67
CA MET A 566 12.09 -19.96 9.70
C MET A 566 11.38 -20.90 10.67
N LEU A 567 11.01 -20.44 11.87
CA LEU A 567 10.37 -21.32 12.84
C LEU A 567 9.07 -21.93 12.32
N TRP A 568 8.24 -21.15 11.64
CA TRP A 568 7.00 -21.67 11.05
C TRP A 568 7.26 -22.76 9.98
N ARG A 569 8.38 -22.65 9.25
CA ARG A 569 8.80 -23.66 8.27
C ARG A 569 9.34 -24.91 8.96
N GLU A 570 10.18 -24.74 9.98
CA GLU A 570 10.75 -25.85 10.77
C GLU A 570 9.68 -26.63 11.53
N LEU A 571 8.63 -25.98 12.04
CA LEU A 571 7.48 -26.68 12.64
C LEU A 571 6.78 -27.61 11.63
N GLY A 572 6.69 -27.24 10.35
CA GLY A 572 6.20 -28.14 9.30
C GLY A 572 7.04 -29.41 9.18
N GLY A 573 8.36 -29.27 9.32
CA GLY A 573 9.29 -30.41 9.42
C GLY A 573 9.07 -31.26 10.66
N VAL A 574 8.76 -30.66 11.81
CA VAL A 574 8.41 -31.40 13.05
C VAL A 574 7.13 -32.23 12.84
N ALA A 575 6.10 -31.66 12.22
CA ALA A 575 4.87 -32.41 11.90
C ALA A 575 5.15 -33.59 10.95
N ALA A 576 5.97 -33.38 9.92
CA ALA A 576 6.38 -34.45 9.00
C ALA A 576 7.19 -35.56 9.71
N THR A 577 8.08 -35.21 10.64
CA THR A 577 8.80 -36.18 11.48
C THR A 577 7.85 -36.93 12.41
N ALA A 578 6.87 -36.25 13.01
CA ALA A 578 5.85 -36.89 13.86
C ALA A 578 5.00 -37.91 13.09
N SER A 579 4.71 -37.64 11.82
CA SER A 579 4.02 -38.58 10.92
C SER A 579 4.84 -39.86 10.67
N ARG A 580 6.17 -39.74 10.52
CA ARG A 580 7.06 -40.89 10.27
C ARG A 580 7.45 -41.67 11.53
N ASP A 581 7.82 -40.95 12.58
CA ASP A 581 8.53 -41.50 13.75
C ASP A 581 7.67 -41.47 15.04
N GLY A 582 6.45 -40.92 14.96
CA GLY A 582 5.52 -40.78 16.07
C GLY A 582 5.71 -39.50 16.90
N VAL A 583 4.62 -39.04 17.52
CA VAL A 583 4.56 -37.77 18.28
C VAL A 583 5.62 -37.67 19.37
N ALA A 584 5.83 -38.72 20.16
CA ALA A 584 6.77 -38.70 21.28
C ALA A 584 8.22 -38.51 20.82
N SER A 585 8.61 -39.17 19.74
CA SER A 585 9.97 -39.05 19.16
C SER A 585 10.18 -37.65 18.60
N ALA A 586 9.24 -37.18 17.77
CA ALA A 586 9.34 -35.87 17.13
C ALA A 586 9.30 -34.70 18.13
N ALA A 587 8.52 -34.80 19.20
CA ALA A 587 8.47 -33.77 20.24
C ALA A 587 9.74 -33.74 21.12
N ALA A 588 10.42 -34.87 21.30
CA ALA A 588 11.68 -34.93 22.04
C ALA A 588 12.86 -34.33 21.26
N ASP A 589 12.82 -34.37 19.92
CA ASP A 589 13.83 -33.77 19.07
C ASP A 589 13.55 -32.27 18.81
N THR A 590 14.22 -31.42 19.58
CA THR A 590 14.13 -29.95 19.44
C THR A 590 15.09 -29.38 18.40
N SER A 591 15.79 -30.20 17.61
CA SER A 591 16.83 -29.76 16.68
C SER A 591 16.30 -28.84 15.56
N LEU A 592 15.13 -29.13 15.00
CA LEU A 592 14.51 -28.30 13.95
C LEU A 592 14.13 -26.92 14.50
N VAL A 593 13.52 -26.87 15.69
CA VAL A 593 13.22 -25.61 16.38
C VAL A 593 14.50 -24.83 16.67
N ALA A 594 15.56 -25.50 17.13
CA ALA A 594 16.83 -24.86 17.46
C ALA A 594 17.51 -24.22 16.23
N ARG A 595 17.30 -24.72 15.01
CA ARG A 595 17.81 -24.10 13.77
C ARG A 595 17.24 -22.71 13.50
N ALA A 596 16.03 -22.45 14.00
CA ALA A 596 15.37 -21.16 13.86
C ALA A 596 15.68 -20.20 15.03
N CYS A 597 16.52 -20.56 16.02
CA CYS A 597 16.79 -19.72 17.18
C CYS A 597 18.13 -18.99 17.06
N TYR A 598 18.15 -17.70 17.40
CA TYR A 598 19.39 -16.88 17.44
C TYR A 598 20.33 -17.25 18.59
N ALA A 599 19.89 -18.13 19.51
CA ALA A 599 20.71 -18.67 20.59
C ALA A 599 20.42 -20.16 20.81
N PRO A 600 21.41 -20.98 21.25
CA PRO A 600 21.18 -22.36 21.62
C PRO A 600 20.12 -22.50 22.73
N LEU A 601 19.26 -23.50 22.61
CA LEU A 601 18.26 -23.81 23.62
C LEU A 601 18.92 -24.41 24.88
N CYS A 602 18.69 -23.80 26.04
CA CYS A 602 19.04 -24.43 27.32
C CYS A 602 18.09 -25.58 27.66
N ASP A 603 18.46 -26.44 28.60
CA ASP A 603 17.68 -27.67 28.88
C ASP A 603 16.25 -27.38 29.32
N LYS A 604 16.05 -26.37 30.18
CA LYS A 604 14.71 -25.88 30.54
C LYS A 604 13.90 -25.49 29.29
N ARG A 605 14.53 -24.80 28.33
CA ARG A 605 13.83 -24.36 27.12
C ARG A 605 13.49 -25.54 26.20
N LYS A 606 14.36 -26.55 26.12
CA LYS A 606 14.07 -27.80 25.42
C LYS A 606 12.87 -28.52 26.04
N GLU A 607 12.78 -28.62 27.37
CA GLU A 607 11.64 -29.23 28.06
C GLU A 607 10.32 -28.49 27.78
N GLU A 608 10.34 -27.15 27.82
CA GLU A 608 9.18 -26.31 27.48
C GLU A 608 8.75 -26.51 26.02
N TRP A 609 9.70 -26.58 25.07
CA TRP A 609 9.42 -26.89 23.67
C TRP A 609 8.86 -28.30 23.49
N THR A 610 9.47 -29.32 24.09
CA THR A 610 8.95 -30.69 24.04
C THR A 610 7.53 -30.79 24.56
N THR A 611 7.21 -30.05 25.63
CA THR A 611 5.85 -29.98 26.17
C THR A 611 4.88 -29.37 25.17
N PHE A 612 5.23 -28.22 24.59
CA PHE A 612 4.41 -27.55 23.58
C PHE A 612 4.23 -28.40 22.32
N LEU A 613 5.31 -28.98 21.79
CA LEU A 613 5.26 -29.82 20.59
C LEU A 613 4.38 -31.04 20.81
N THR A 614 4.46 -31.67 21.98
CA THR A 614 3.58 -32.79 22.35
C THR A 614 2.12 -32.35 22.33
N GLU A 615 1.79 -31.21 22.95
CA GLU A 615 0.43 -30.67 22.99
C GLU A 615 -0.10 -30.35 21.58
N TRP A 616 0.69 -29.63 20.78
CA TRP A 616 0.32 -29.22 19.43
C TRP A 616 0.15 -30.40 18.47
N LEU A 617 1.11 -31.33 18.44
CA LEU A 617 1.04 -32.52 17.59
C LEU A 617 -0.13 -33.42 17.99
N THR A 618 -0.42 -33.55 19.30
CA THR A 618 -1.60 -34.28 19.76
C THR A 618 -2.89 -33.59 19.31
N ALA A 619 -2.94 -32.26 19.32
CA ALA A 619 -4.09 -31.50 18.85
C ALA A 619 -4.34 -31.67 17.34
N LEU A 620 -3.29 -31.85 16.53
CA LEU A 620 -3.41 -32.19 15.10
C LEU A 620 -4.01 -33.59 14.88
N GLY A 621 -3.89 -34.49 15.85
CA GLY A 621 -4.50 -35.82 15.80
C GLY A 621 -3.89 -36.71 14.72
N THR A 622 -4.73 -37.40 13.94
CA THR A 622 -4.28 -38.33 12.89
C THR A 622 -3.88 -37.64 11.58
N ASP A 623 -3.97 -36.33 11.52
CA ASP A 623 -3.83 -35.50 10.31
C ASP A 623 -2.38 -35.01 10.10
N LEU A 624 -1.42 -35.69 10.73
CA LEU A 624 0.00 -35.27 10.79
C LEU A 624 0.72 -35.37 9.45
N ASP A 625 0.33 -36.35 8.61
CA ASP A 625 0.89 -36.58 7.28
C ASP A 625 0.67 -35.37 6.35
N THR A 626 -0.53 -34.81 6.37
CA THR A 626 -0.91 -33.68 5.52
C THR A 626 -0.81 -32.33 6.23
N ALA A 627 -0.66 -32.30 7.57
CA ALA A 627 -0.40 -31.08 8.32
C ALA A 627 0.87 -30.36 7.86
N GLY A 628 1.97 -31.10 7.67
CA GLY A 628 3.23 -30.55 7.16
C GLY A 628 3.06 -29.88 5.79
N GLU A 629 2.31 -30.50 4.88
CA GLU A 629 2.02 -29.93 3.57
C GLU A 629 1.13 -28.68 3.64
N ARG A 630 0.08 -28.70 4.48
CA ARG A 630 -0.76 -27.51 4.71
C ARG A 630 0.07 -26.35 5.27
N MET A 631 0.95 -26.64 6.23
CA MET A 631 1.87 -25.65 6.78
C MET A 631 2.82 -25.12 5.71
N ALA A 632 3.33 -25.97 4.83
CA ALA A 632 4.23 -25.54 3.74
C ALA A 632 3.56 -24.58 2.74
N ARG A 633 2.23 -24.72 2.53
CA ARG A 633 1.42 -23.81 1.68
C ARG A 633 1.11 -22.47 2.36
N GLU A 634 1.19 -22.41 3.69
CA GLU A 634 0.81 -21.23 4.48
C GLU A 634 1.99 -20.46 5.04
N ASN A 635 3.10 -21.15 5.31
CA ASN A 635 4.30 -20.64 5.92
C ASN A 635 5.39 -20.50 4.85
N PRO A 636 5.66 -19.28 4.36
CA PRO A 636 6.65 -19.06 3.32
C PRO A 636 8.04 -19.43 3.83
N LYS A 637 8.89 -19.91 2.91
CA LYS A 637 10.31 -20.13 3.16
C LYS A 637 11.11 -18.82 3.04
N TYR A 638 10.69 -17.95 2.12
CA TYR A 638 11.35 -16.67 1.83
C TYR A 638 10.42 -15.48 2.02
N VAL A 639 10.96 -14.43 2.62
CA VAL A 639 10.33 -13.11 2.73
C VAL A 639 11.37 -12.03 2.43
N PRO A 640 10.97 -10.81 1.98
CA PRO A 640 11.87 -9.68 1.75
C PRO A 640 12.50 -9.10 3.04
N ARG A 641 13.43 -9.85 3.65
CA ARG A 641 14.15 -9.41 4.85
C ARG A 641 14.97 -8.17 4.53
N GLU A 642 15.03 -7.22 5.46
CA GLU A 642 15.66 -5.93 5.17
C GLU A 642 17.15 -6.07 4.84
N TRP A 643 17.86 -7.01 5.46
CA TRP A 643 19.28 -7.25 5.12
C TRP A 643 19.46 -7.71 3.66
N MET A 644 18.53 -8.50 3.12
CA MET A 644 18.51 -8.90 1.71
C MET A 644 18.25 -7.68 0.82
N LEU A 645 17.26 -6.85 1.19
CA LEU A 645 16.95 -5.62 0.46
C LEU A 645 18.13 -4.65 0.45
N VAL A 646 18.86 -4.55 1.57
CA VAL A 646 20.11 -3.76 1.69
C VAL A 646 21.14 -4.20 0.69
N GLU A 647 21.40 -5.50 0.57
CA GLU A 647 22.31 -6.04 -0.43
C GLU A 647 21.87 -5.68 -1.86
N ALA A 648 20.58 -5.82 -2.17
CA ALA A 648 20.04 -5.51 -3.49
C ALA A 648 20.19 -4.04 -3.86
N TYR A 649 19.71 -3.10 -3.03
CA TYR A 649 19.79 -1.69 -3.40
C TYR A 649 21.20 -1.13 -3.34
N THR A 650 22.08 -1.65 -2.46
CA THR A 650 23.49 -1.23 -2.38
C THR A 650 24.26 -1.65 -3.63
N THR A 651 23.92 -2.82 -4.19
CA THR A 651 24.54 -3.33 -5.42
C THR A 651 23.96 -2.61 -6.64
N ALA A 652 22.65 -2.36 -6.65
CA ALA A 652 21.97 -1.59 -7.70
C ALA A 652 22.48 -0.14 -7.82
N GLN A 653 22.78 0.52 -6.70
CA GLN A 653 23.41 1.86 -6.68
C GLN A 653 24.78 1.90 -7.39
N LYS A 654 25.45 0.76 -7.54
CA LYS A 654 26.73 0.63 -8.27
C LYS A 654 26.53 0.19 -9.73
N GLY A 655 25.29 0.17 -10.21
CA GLY A 655 24.94 -0.27 -11.56
C GLY A 655 24.89 -1.80 -11.75
N ASN A 656 24.98 -2.58 -10.67
CA ASN A 656 24.88 -4.04 -10.73
C ASN A 656 23.51 -4.51 -10.21
N MET A 657 22.73 -5.14 -11.09
CA MET A 657 21.38 -5.63 -10.78
C MET A 657 21.33 -7.12 -10.41
N SER A 658 22.46 -7.81 -10.29
CA SER A 658 22.48 -9.27 -10.08
C SER A 658 21.73 -9.71 -8.81
N ILE A 659 22.00 -9.06 -7.67
CA ILE A 659 21.34 -9.39 -6.39
C ILE A 659 19.86 -9.02 -6.42
N PHE A 660 19.51 -7.91 -7.09
CA PHE A 660 18.11 -7.53 -7.28
C PHE A 660 17.36 -8.62 -8.06
N ASN A 661 17.92 -9.10 -9.17
CA ASN A 661 17.29 -10.13 -10.01
C ASN A 661 17.18 -11.46 -9.24
N ASP A 662 18.24 -11.89 -8.56
CA ASP A 662 18.24 -13.09 -7.72
C ASP A 662 17.12 -13.06 -6.67
N LEU A 663 16.97 -11.93 -5.96
CA LEU A 663 15.91 -11.77 -4.96
C LEU A 663 14.53 -11.63 -5.59
N PHE A 664 14.42 -10.97 -6.73
CA PHE A 664 13.15 -10.84 -7.44
C PHE A 664 12.61 -12.23 -7.81
N ASP A 665 13.44 -13.07 -8.44
CA ASP A 665 13.09 -14.45 -8.80
C ASP A 665 12.74 -15.28 -7.56
N LEU A 666 13.53 -15.16 -6.49
CA LEU A 666 13.28 -15.84 -5.22
C LEU A 666 11.93 -15.45 -4.60
N PHE A 667 11.56 -14.17 -4.68
CA PHE A 667 10.31 -13.68 -4.09
C PHE A 667 9.08 -13.93 -4.97
N LEU A 668 9.23 -14.35 -6.22
CA LEU A 668 8.11 -14.82 -7.05
C LEU A 668 7.62 -16.22 -6.67
N ASP A 669 8.46 -17.03 -5.99
CA ASP A 669 8.07 -18.33 -5.41
C ASP A 669 8.48 -18.43 -3.91
N PRO A 670 7.82 -17.68 -3.02
CA PRO A 670 8.22 -17.58 -1.61
C PRO A 670 7.93 -18.85 -0.80
N TYR A 671 7.14 -19.79 -1.33
CA TYR A 671 6.77 -21.04 -0.66
C TYR A 671 7.59 -22.24 -1.15
N GLY A 672 8.16 -22.14 -2.35
CA GLY A 672 9.04 -23.14 -2.92
C GLY A 672 10.37 -23.27 -2.18
N GLU A 673 11.09 -24.32 -2.54
CA GLU A 673 12.37 -24.63 -1.92
C GLU A 673 13.52 -23.73 -2.42
N GLY A 674 13.33 -23.06 -3.56
CA GLY A 674 14.36 -22.28 -4.26
C GLY A 674 15.41 -23.17 -4.93
N SER A 675 16.37 -22.54 -5.60
CA SER A 675 17.57 -23.26 -6.09
C SER A 675 18.53 -23.54 -4.94
N ASP A 676 19.34 -24.60 -5.04
CA ASP A 676 20.33 -24.95 -3.99
C ASP A 676 21.24 -23.76 -3.62
N ARG A 677 21.66 -22.98 -4.62
CA ARG A 677 22.46 -21.76 -4.40
C ARG A 677 21.70 -20.75 -3.55
N LEU A 678 20.53 -20.30 -4.01
CA LEU A 678 19.75 -19.27 -3.31
C LEU A 678 19.27 -19.75 -1.94
N ALA A 679 18.95 -21.04 -1.80
CA ALA A 679 18.61 -21.62 -0.51
C ALA A 679 19.77 -21.56 0.49
N SER A 680 21.00 -21.89 0.04
CA SER A 680 22.18 -21.80 0.91
C SER A 680 22.54 -20.36 1.31
N GLU A 681 22.22 -19.38 0.47
CA GLU A 681 22.51 -17.96 0.69
C GLU A 681 21.44 -17.26 1.56
N TYR A 682 20.16 -17.59 1.35
CA TYR A 682 19.03 -16.81 1.83
C TYR A 682 18.08 -17.54 2.78
N TYR A 683 18.10 -18.88 2.87
CA TYR A 683 17.37 -19.62 3.92
C TYR A 683 18.24 -19.77 5.17
N ARG A 684 18.52 -18.63 5.82
CA ARG A 684 19.33 -18.54 7.03
C ARG A 684 18.84 -17.42 7.95
N LEU A 685 19.23 -17.49 9.21
CA LEU A 685 19.05 -16.42 10.17
C LEU A 685 19.68 -15.12 9.65
N ALA A 686 19.07 -13.99 10.00
CA ALA A 686 19.65 -12.69 9.69
C ALA A 686 21.06 -12.58 10.33
N PRO A 687 22.03 -11.95 9.64
CA PRO A 687 23.31 -11.63 10.24
C PRO A 687 23.13 -10.84 11.55
N THR A 688 23.89 -11.15 12.59
CA THR A 688 23.69 -10.55 13.93
C THR A 688 23.77 -9.02 13.92
N ASP A 689 24.62 -8.43 13.08
CA ASP A 689 24.76 -6.98 12.91
C ASP A 689 23.52 -6.34 12.25
N ALA A 690 22.81 -7.08 11.39
CA ALA A 690 21.57 -6.62 10.78
C ALA A 690 20.45 -6.38 11.81
N LEU A 691 20.51 -7.04 12.98
CA LEU A 691 19.51 -6.92 14.05
C LEU A 691 19.67 -5.65 14.89
N SER A 692 20.83 -4.98 14.87
CA SER A 692 21.09 -3.76 15.65
C SER A 692 21.36 -2.51 14.81
N ARG A 693 21.74 -2.68 13.54
CA ARG A 693 22.18 -1.59 12.66
C ARG A 693 21.04 -0.70 12.14
N GLY A 694 21.21 0.62 12.23
CA GLY A 694 20.29 1.59 11.62
C GLY A 694 20.19 1.43 10.09
N GLY A 695 19.00 1.61 9.54
CA GLY A 695 18.73 1.35 8.12
C GLY A 695 18.55 -0.14 7.78
N THR A 696 18.72 -1.04 8.74
CA THR A 696 18.40 -2.47 8.62
C THR A 696 17.44 -2.90 9.74
N ALA A 697 17.80 -2.70 11.01
CA ALA A 697 16.98 -3.00 12.17
C ALA A 697 15.81 -2.01 12.35
N PHE A 698 16.05 -0.72 12.10
CA PHE A 698 15.08 0.37 12.26
C PHE A 698 15.29 1.50 11.24
N MET A 699 14.26 2.32 11.01
CA MET A 699 14.22 3.43 10.06
C MET A 699 13.41 4.63 10.58
N THR A 700 13.62 5.81 9.98
CA THR A 700 12.89 7.06 10.24
C THR A 700 11.89 7.45 9.18
#